data_AF-A0A101I8D1-F1
#
_entry.id   AF-A0A101I8D1-F1
#
_cell.length_a   1.000
_cell.length_b   1.000
_cell.length_c   1.000
_cell.angle_alpha   90.00
_cell.angle_beta   90.00
_cell.angle_gamma   90.00
#
_symmetry.space_group_name_H-M   'P 1'
#
loop_
_entity.id
_entity.type
_entity.pdbx_description
1 polymer ?
#
loop_
_entity_poly.entity_id
_entity_poly.type
_entity_poly.pdbx_seq_one_letter_code
_entity_poly.pdbx_strand_id
1 'polypeptide(L)'
;MKPSQKKIITISIIIFLISFFSKTYLINKLPPSLFSDEADASYQAIVFNNYQSDYYGNKFPIHFHSFSDWRTPLYIYSISITSLFVNNIELATRIPSAFFMSLSAIVFFLILLRANLRTRSSLLATLAFTLNPWLFHYGRTGFEVSGMILVVLVAILFFLNYLTYNKKLFIYLSVFFFSLAPLFYSTAKLSILFIGIALLLIWRKEIFKLNIKNILFLSLFTLLCFSPLVIETLRNRAGFRFSYISIFSEPNLSKQVDQLRYQDIYTKHLNEIGVETSLESKIYHNKVTLVANKFITNYISSFSTEFLILKGDSNLRHGFSTHGYFFLIDVLLFFTGLFYFLKSKNSQLKKTSLFFFTIFLTAPIPFALTRDSLSPHATRLILMAPSALFFIALGINHLLQSSKKILSTNIIIATTLVIYTLSFHNFFHQYRYQYPQISAMDWHTGIKEVVLESLKDETSDKIFYSSKYEPMLPFFLVYKPYLPEDTPISKHIQHTDMSYFVGSDIDNQYFFGEIKWSQIDQYSKELFNSLFVIPKSEYITIPNKESFKIEKEINQGKDTDQPAIILTAHLCHPKPGANDNASGSALLAEIMRVLEKFQDHLNRKIIGLWVAEMYGTAAYLTTEFPKNAYVINLDMVGEDQFKTGSTLKLTASPWAIPSFLAELLYVNLEYPAFRLSFERYSGGSDHYMFSDPSLGIPAVSLTNWPDRYYHSSDDTVDKCSKDTLDWI
;
A
#
# COMPACT_ATOMS: atom_id res chain seq x y z
N MET A 1 20.34 21.91 31.91
CA MET A 1 21.65 21.22 32.03
C MET A 1 21.71 20.10 31.01
N LYS A 2 22.84 19.92 30.32
CA LYS A 2 23.04 18.75 29.46
C LYS A 2 23.14 17.50 30.36
N PRO A 3 22.42 16.41 30.05
CA PRO A 3 22.47 15.18 30.85
C PRO A 3 23.90 14.61 30.87
N SER A 4 24.24 13.92 31.95
CA SER A 4 25.51 13.19 32.04
C SER A 4 25.60 12.14 30.91
N GLN A 5 26.82 11.75 30.54
CA GLN A 5 27.03 10.75 29.48
C GLN A 5 26.32 9.43 29.79
N LYS A 6 26.40 8.94 31.03
CA LYS A 6 25.66 7.74 31.49
C LYS A 6 24.16 7.88 31.24
N LYS A 7 23.57 9.03 31.57
CA LYS A 7 22.14 9.30 31.36
C LYS A 7 21.75 9.34 29.89
N ILE A 8 22.61 9.89 29.01
CA ILE A 8 22.38 9.88 27.56
C ILE A 8 22.35 8.44 27.04
N ILE A 9 23.30 7.60 27.46
CA ILE A 9 23.37 6.19 27.04
C ILE A 9 22.09 5.45 27.44
N THR A 10 21.67 5.57 28.71
CA THR A 10 20.43 4.93 29.18
C THR A 10 19.21 5.39 28.39
N ILE A 11 19.09 6.70 28.12
CA ILE A 11 18.00 7.25 27.31
C ILE A 11 18.02 6.68 25.89
N SER A 12 19.19 6.60 25.25
CA SER A 12 19.32 6.06 23.90
C SER A 12 18.90 4.60 23.81
N ILE A 13 19.23 3.78 24.81
CA ILE A 13 18.79 2.38 24.89
C ILE A 13 17.27 2.30 24.98
N ILE A 14 16.64 3.14 25.83
CA ILE A 14 15.18 3.17 25.97
C ILE A 14 14.51 3.60 24.65
N ILE A 15 15.02 4.65 23.99
CA ILE A 15 14.54 5.10 22.68
C ILE A 15 14.60 3.96 21.66
N PHE A 16 15.72 3.23 21.62
CA PHE A 16 15.89 2.10 20.72
C PHE A 16 14.85 1.03 20.98
N LEU A 17 14.70 0.59 22.23
CA LEU A 17 13.77 -0.49 22.58
C LEU A 17 12.32 -0.13 22.25
N ILE A 18 11.88 1.09 22.56
CA ILE A 18 10.53 1.58 22.23
C ILE A 18 10.34 1.63 20.71
N SER A 19 11.30 2.22 19.99
CA SER A 19 11.19 2.37 18.53
C SER A 19 11.22 1.02 17.81
N PHE A 20 12.10 0.11 18.26
CA PHE A 20 12.23 -1.22 17.68
C PHE A 20 10.98 -2.05 17.94
N PHE A 21 10.47 -2.06 19.18
CA PHE A 21 9.23 -2.75 19.53
C PHE A 21 8.04 -2.23 18.71
N SER A 22 7.91 -0.91 18.53
CA SER A 22 6.81 -0.34 17.73
C SER A 22 6.80 -0.85 16.28
N LYS A 23 7.98 -1.10 15.72
CA LYS A 23 8.15 -1.53 14.31
C LYS A 23 8.08 -3.05 14.16
N THR A 24 8.53 -3.82 15.14
CA THR A 24 8.52 -5.28 15.07
C THR A 24 7.21 -5.90 15.53
N TYR A 25 6.41 -5.20 16.35
CA TYR A 25 5.09 -5.68 16.76
C TYR A 25 4.21 -5.97 15.54
N LEU A 26 3.77 -7.23 15.37
CA LEU A 26 2.98 -7.71 14.22
C LEU A 26 3.64 -7.53 12.84
N ILE A 27 4.97 -7.44 12.75
CA ILE A 27 5.68 -7.21 11.48
C ILE A 27 5.52 -8.37 10.47
N ASN A 28 5.21 -9.57 10.97
CA ASN A 28 4.85 -10.75 10.17
C ASN A 28 3.40 -10.77 9.66
N LYS A 29 2.57 -9.80 10.07
CA LYS A 29 1.16 -9.69 9.63
C LYS A 29 0.85 -8.35 8.96
N LEU A 30 1.66 -7.33 9.22
CA LEU A 30 1.42 -5.95 8.77
C LEU A 30 2.75 -5.32 8.31
N PRO A 31 2.92 -5.07 7.00
CA PRO A 31 1.97 -5.28 5.88
C PRO A 31 1.62 -6.77 5.59
N PRO A 32 0.55 -7.06 4.81
CA PRO A 32 -0.09 -8.38 4.76
C PRO A 32 0.74 -9.50 4.12
N SER A 33 1.55 -9.21 3.11
CA SER A 33 2.41 -10.18 2.42
C SER A 33 3.68 -9.46 1.92
N LEU A 34 4.67 -10.17 1.37
CA LEU A 34 5.79 -9.54 0.67
C LEU A 34 5.32 -9.07 -0.70
N PHE A 35 5.76 -7.88 -1.12
CA PHE A 35 5.57 -7.43 -2.49
C PHE A 35 6.76 -7.79 -3.38
N SER A 36 6.65 -7.55 -4.69
CA SER A 36 7.64 -7.91 -5.72
C SER A 36 9.10 -7.59 -5.35
N ASP A 37 9.40 -6.35 -4.91
CA ASP A 37 10.78 -5.95 -4.64
C ASP A 37 11.27 -6.51 -3.29
N GLU A 38 10.36 -6.74 -2.33
CA GLU A 38 10.71 -7.48 -1.11
C GLU A 38 11.09 -8.92 -1.46
N ALA A 39 10.30 -9.59 -2.31
CA ALA A 39 10.55 -10.95 -2.74
C ALA A 39 11.89 -11.07 -3.50
N ASP A 40 12.13 -10.21 -4.49
CA ASP A 40 13.40 -10.16 -5.22
C ASP A 40 14.61 -9.94 -4.29
N ALA A 41 14.54 -8.96 -3.37
CA ALA A 41 15.62 -8.70 -2.43
C ALA A 41 15.86 -9.89 -1.47
N SER A 42 14.79 -10.56 -1.06
CA SER A 42 14.85 -11.78 -0.24
C SER A 42 15.60 -12.89 -0.95
N TYR A 43 15.22 -13.16 -2.20
CA TYR A 43 15.84 -14.23 -2.98
C TYR A 43 17.29 -13.91 -3.35
N GLN A 44 17.63 -12.65 -3.67
CA GLN A 44 19.04 -12.23 -3.84
C GLN A 44 19.87 -12.52 -2.59
N ALA A 45 19.32 -12.27 -1.40
CA ALA A 45 20.02 -12.56 -0.14
C ALA A 45 20.23 -14.07 0.07
N ILE A 46 19.27 -14.91 -0.31
CA ILE A 46 19.40 -16.38 -0.27
C ILE A 46 20.52 -16.84 -1.21
N VAL A 47 20.52 -16.37 -2.47
CA VAL A 47 21.56 -16.71 -3.46
C VAL A 47 22.93 -16.24 -2.97
N PHE A 48 23.02 -15.03 -2.41
CA PHE A 48 24.27 -14.49 -1.89
C PHE A 48 24.81 -15.31 -0.71
N ASN A 49 23.96 -15.77 0.21
CA ASN A 49 24.40 -16.59 1.35
C ASN A 49 24.97 -17.95 0.92
N ASN A 50 24.47 -18.51 -0.19
CA ASN A 50 24.93 -19.80 -0.69
C ASN A 50 26.16 -19.67 -1.60
N TYR A 51 26.19 -18.67 -2.49
CA TYR A 51 27.19 -18.58 -3.57
C TYR A 51 28.08 -17.34 -3.52
N GLN A 52 27.83 -16.39 -2.61
CA GLN A 52 28.51 -15.10 -2.56
C GLN A 52 28.39 -14.31 -3.88
N SER A 53 27.30 -14.53 -4.62
CA SER A 53 27.00 -13.88 -5.91
C SER A 53 25.54 -13.45 -6.04
N ASP A 54 25.23 -12.70 -7.09
CA ASP A 54 23.85 -12.46 -7.55
C ASP A 54 23.33 -13.59 -8.47
N TYR A 55 22.12 -13.41 -9.03
CA TYR A 55 21.46 -14.36 -9.95
C TYR A 55 22.29 -14.76 -11.18
N TYR A 56 23.22 -13.90 -11.60
CA TYR A 56 24.02 -14.05 -12.80
C TYR A 56 25.46 -14.51 -12.50
N GLY A 57 25.76 -14.79 -11.23
CA GLY A 57 27.08 -15.27 -10.79
C GLY A 57 28.10 -14.15 -10.54
N ASN A 58 27.70 -12.87 -10.51
CA ASN A 58 28.60 -11.79 -10.18
C ASN A 58 28.98 -11.87 -8.69
N LYS A 59 30.25 -12.16 -8.37
CA LYS A 59 30.74 -12.29 -7.00
C LYS A 59 30.80 -10.93 -6.29
N PHE A 60 30.39 -10.88 -5.02
CA PHE A 60 30.39 -9.69 -4.16
C PHE A 60 29.89 -8.42 -4.87
N PRO A 61 28.63 -8.44 -5.36
CA PRO A 61 28.11 -7.38 -6.21
C PRO A 61 28.06 -6.03 -5.47
N ILE A 62 28.56 -4.99 -6.11
CA ILE A 62 28.37 -3.60 -5.67
C ILE A 62 26.99 -3.08 -6.11
N HIS A 63 26.36 -3.74 -7.08
CA HIS A 63 24.94 -3.64 -7.42
C HIS A 63 24.47 -5.04 -7.81
N PHE A 64 23.36 -5.50 -7.24
CA PHE A 64 22.81 -6.82 -7.55
C PHE A 64 22.07 -6.75 -8.88
N HIS A 65 22.39 -7.68 -9.79
CA HIS A 65 21.66 -7.81 -11.05
C HIS A 65 20.39 -8.64 -10.80
N SER A 66 19.24 -7.97 -10.78
CA SER A 66 17.91 -8.60 -10.72
C SER A 66 17.40 -8.86 -12.15
N PHE A 67 16.30 -9.61 -12.27
CA PHE A 67 15.68 -9.94 -13.55
C PHE A 67 15.22 -8.72 -14.36
N SER A 68 14.82 -7.64 -13.68
CA SER A 68 14.25 -6.44 -14.30
C SER A 68 15.04 -5.16 -14.06
N ASP A 69 16.03 -5.17 -13.14
CA ASP A 69 16.78 -3.96 -12.78
C ASP A 69 18.12 -4.25 -12.08
N TRP A 70 18.91 -3.20 -11.87
CA TRP A 70 20.09 -3.20 -11.00
C TRP A 70 19.75 -2.59 -9.64
N ARG A 71 19.92 -3.37 -8.57
CA ARG A 71 19.54 -2.98 -7.21
C ARG A 71 20.74 -2.58 -6.36
N THR A 72 20.48 -1.69 -5.40
CA THR A 72 21.51 -1.23 -4.50
C THR A 72 21.88 -2.31 -3.46
N PRO A 73 23.15 -2.40 -3.06
CA PRO A 73 23.64 -3.60 -2.39
C PRO A 73 23.35 -3.66 -0.89
N LEU A 74 23.35 -2.52 -0.20
CA LEU A 74 23.48 -2.52 1.26
C LEU A 74 22.24 -3.09 1.95
N TYR A 75 21.05 -2.87 1.39
CA TYR A 75 19.84 -3.45 1.97
C TYR A 75 19.80 -4.98 1.80
N ILE A 76 20.16 -5.49 0.61
CA ILE A 76 20.24 -6.95 0.34
C ILE A 76 21.29 -7.62 1.26
N TYR A 77 22.45 -7.00 1.45
CA TYR A 77 23.44 -7.50 2.42
C TYR A 77 22.90 -7.51 3.86
N SER A 78 22.04 -6.56 4.21
CA SER A 78 21.42 -6.53 5.53
C SER A 78 20.39 -7.65 5.72
N ILE A 79 19.65 -8.00 4.66
CA ILE A 79 18.75 -9.18 4.65
C ILE A 79 19.58 -10.46 4.77
N SER A 80 20.66 -10.58 4.00
CA SER A 80 21.59 -11.71 4.04
C SER A 80 22.09 -11.98 5.46
N ILE A 81 22.59 -10.95 6.15
CA ILE A 81 23.03 -11.07 7.55
C ILE A 81 21.88 -11.49 8.47
N THR A 82 20.70 -10.90 8.31
CA THR A 82 19.55 -11.18 9.19
C THR A 82 19.02 -12.61 9.01
N SER A 83 19.01 -13.12 7.78
CA SER A 83 18.57 -14.48 7.47
C SER A 83 19.46 -15.58 8.07
N LEU A 84 20.70 -15.25 8.50
CA LEU A 84 21.55 -16.18 9.26
C LEU A 84 21.01 -16.46 10.67
N PHE A 85 20.18 -15.56 11.21
CA PHE A 85 19.64 -15.65 12.57
C PHE A 85 18.13 -15.83 12.62
N VAL A 86 17.44 -15.64 11.48
CA VAL A 86 15.98 -15.62 11.39
C VAL A 86 15.52 -16.53 10.26
N ASN A 87 14.90 -17.67 10.60
CA ASN A 87 14.46 -18.66 9.61
C ASN A 87 13.23 -18.21 8.81
N ASN A 88 12.42 -17.28 9.33
CA ASN A 88 11.27 -16.76 8.59
C ASN A 88 11.74 -15.66 7.63
N ILE A 89 11.60 -15.91 6.32
CA ILE A 89 12.12 -15.01 5.28
C ILE A 89 11.46 -13.62 5.28
N GLU A 90 10.18 -13.52 5.62
CA GLU A 90 9.47 -12.24 5.69
C GLU A 90 10.01 -11.37 6.84
N LEU A 91 10.25 -11.99 8.00
CA LEU A 91 10.91 -11.35 9.13
C LEU A 91 12.35 -10.97 8.80
N ALA A 92 13.12 -11.87 8.18
CA ALA A 92 14.50 -11.60 7.79
C ALA A 92 14.62 -10.41 6.83
N THR A 93 13.61 -10.20 5.99
CA THR A 93 13.52 -9.12 5.00
C THR A 93 13.15 -7.77 5.62
N ARG A 94 12.32 -7.77 6.66
CA ARG A 94 11.76 -6.55 7.28
C ARG A 94 12.48 -6.10 8.56
N ILE A 95 13.15 -7.00 9.27
CA ILE A 95 13.92 -6.64 10.48
C ILE A 95 15.03 -5.60 10.20
N PRO A 96 15.77 -5.64 9.07
CA PRO A 96 16.76 -4.61 8.76
C PRO A 96 16.17 -3.20 8.78
N SER A 97 15.00 -2.98 8.16
CA SER A 97 14.38 -1.66 8.13
C SER A 97 13.90 -1.21 9.51
N ALA A 98 13.33 -2.11 10.31
CA ALA A 98 12.96 -1.85 11.69
C ALA A 98 14.18 -1.43 12.53
N PHE A 99 15.30 -2.12 12.34
CA PHE A 99 16.56 -1.83 13.01
C PHE A 99 17.12 -0.47 12.60
N PHE A 100 17.25 -0.20 11.29
CA PHE A 100 17.78 1.07 10.79
C PHE A 100 16.95 2.28 11.19
N MET A 101 15.63 2.17 11.13
CA MET A 101 14.73 3.25 11.55
C MET A 101 14.77 3.47 13.07
N SER A 102 14.98 2.40 13.86
CA SER A 102 15.13 2.51 15.31
C SER A 102 16.44 3.17 15.72
N LEU A 103 17.55 2.84 15.04
CA LEU A 103 18.81 3.57 15.21
C LEU A 103 18.68 5.03 14.75
N SER A 104 17.94 5.30 13.68
CA SER A 104 17.69 6.65 13.19
C SER A 104 17.02 7.53 14.25
N ALA A 105 16.12 6.99 15.06
CA ALA A 105 15.49 7.71 16.17
C ALA A 105 16.51 8.14 17.25
N ILE A 106 17.49 7.28 17.57
CA ILE A 106 18.59 7.62 18.49
C ILE A 106 19.46 8.73 17.89
N VAL A 107 19.85 8.56 16.63
CA VAL A 107 20.73 9.53 15.95
C VAL A 107 20.04 10.88 15.84
N PHE A 108 18.74 10.89 15.53
CA PHE A 108 17.91 12.10 15.52
C PHE A 108 17.89 12.77 16.90
N PHE A 109 17.67 12.02 18.00
CA PHE A 109 17.77 12.55 19.36
C PHE A 109 19.12 13.25 19.62
N LEU A 110 20.22 12.62 19.22
CA LEU A 110 21.57 13.16 19.39
C LEU A 110 21.80 14.42 18.55
N ILE A 111 21.27 14.47 17.32
CA ILE A 111 21.30 15.68 16.46
C ILE A 111 20.58 16.83 17.16
N LEU A 112 19.40 16.60 17.74
CA LEU A 112 18.64 17.64 18.45
C LEU A 112 19.44 18.21 19.64
N LEU A 113 20.11 17.35 20.42
CA LEU A 113 20.99 17.80 21.50
C LEU A 113 22.18 18.61 20.98
N ARG A 114 22.74 18.23 19.81
CA ARG A 114 23.84 18.93 19.14
C ARG A 114 23.43 20.30 18.58
N ALA A 115 22.18 20.42 18.16
CA ALA A 115 21.56 21.68 17.75
C ALA A 115 21.23 22.59 18.96
N ASN A 116 21.58 22.20 20.19
CA ASN A 116 21.29 22.91 21.44
C ASN A 116 19.79 22.94 21.86
N LEU A 117 18.99 21.95 21.47
CA LEU A 117 17.66 21.78 22.05
C LEU A 117 17.76 21.22 23.49
N ARG A 118 16.74 21.50 24.30
CA ARG A 118 16.63 20.95 25.66
C ARG A 118 16.29 19.46 25.59
N THR A 119 16.85 18.66 26.50
CA THR A 119 16.63 17.20 26.54
C THR A 119 15.17 16.78 26.60
N ARG A 120 14.32 17.48 27.37
CA ARG A 120 12.87 17.19 27.43
C ARG A 120 12.19 17.39 26.07
N SER A 121 12.53 18.49 25.38
CA SER A 121 12.03 18.76 24.03
C SER A 121 12.54 17.72 23.03
N SER A 122 13.82 17.36 23.11
CA SER A 122 14.42 16.33 22.26
C SER A 122 13.76 14.96 22.45
N LEU A 123 13.42 14.57 23.68
CA LEU A 123 12.71 13.31 23.96
C LEU A 123 11.33 13.28 23.32
N LEU A 124 10.53 14.35 23.49
CA LEU A 124 9.21 14.43 22.85
C LEU A 124 9.29 14.44 21.32
N ALA A 125 10.27 15.15 20.76
CA ALA A 125 10.50 15.16 19.32
C ALA A 125 10.95 13.81 18.78
N THR A 126 11.75 13.05 19.53
CA THR A 126 12.13 11.68 19.16
C THR A 126 10.95 10.71 19.26
N LEU A 127 10.01 10.94 20.18
CA LEU A 127 8.74 10.22 20.18
C LEU A 127 7.94 10.53 18.90
N ALA A 128 7.82 11.80 18.51
CA ALA A 128 7.18 12.20 17.26
C ALA A 128 7.83 11.53 16.04
N PHE A 129 9.17 11.49 15.99
CA PHE A 129 9.92 10.76 14.95
C PHE A 129 9.61 9.26 14.95
N THR A 130 9.50 8.65 16.13
CA THR A 130 9.28 7.21 16.28
C THR A 130 7.87 6.79 15.83
N LEU A 131 6.86 7.62 16.14
CA LEU A 131 5.45 7.38 15.86
C LEU A 131 4.98 7.96 14.52
N ASN A 132 5.82 8.72 13.81
CA ASN A 132 5.46 9.34 12.55
C ASN A 132 5.01 8.28 11.52
N PRO A 133 3.81 8.42 10.90
CA PRO A 133 3.26 7.43 9.96
C PRO A 133 4.22 7.04 8.84
N TRP A 134 4.91 8.03 8.26
CA TRP A 134 5.86 7.82 7.16
C TRP A 134 7.02 6.92 7.59
N LEU A 135 7.73 7.32 8.65
CA LEU A 135 8.89 6.59 9.15
C LEU A 135 8.49 5.26 9.79
N PHE A 136 7.29 5.18 10.36
CA PHE A 136 6.74 3.94 10.90
C PHE A 136 6.55 2.91 9.79
N HIS A 137 5.90 3.28 8.69
CA HIS A 137 5.66 2.37 7.58
C HIS A 137 6.97 1.89 6.93
N TYR A 138 7.86 2.81 6.54
CA TYR A 138 9.16 2.43 5.97
C TYR A 138 10.07 1.68 6.95
N GLY A 139 9.80 1.75 8.26
CA GLY A 139 10.46 0.95 9.29
C GLY A 139 9.87 -0.45 9.46
N ARG A 140 8.82 -0.83 8.72
CA ARG A 140 8.17 -2.15 8.77
C ARG A 140 8.23 -2.91 7.46
N THR A 141 8.47 -2.19 6.38
CA THR A 141 8.60 -2.69 5.02
C THR A 141 10.07 -2.89 4.68
N GLY A 142 10.39 -3.86 3.84
CA GLY A 142 11.72 -4.17 3.32
C GLY A 142 12.29 -3.13 2.34
N PHE A 143 12.06 -1.84 2.57
CA PHE A 143 12.55 -0.76 1.71
C PHE A 143 13.95 -0.30 2.13
N GLU A 144 14.77 -0.09 1.10
CA GLU A 144 16.18 0.30 1.19
C GLU A 144 16.38 1.71 1.80
N VAL A 145 15.36 2.57 1.73
CA VAL A 145 15.41 3.95 2.25
C VAL A 145 15.56 4.04 3.76
N SER A 146 15.20 3.01 4.51
CA SER A 146 15.37 2.97 5.97
C SER A 146 16.85 3.06 6.36
N GLY A 147 17.72 2.31 5.65
CA GLY A 147 19.18 2.39 5.78
C GLY A 147 19.74 3.72 5.28
N MET A 148 19.22 4.25 4.17
CA MET A 148 19.61 5.57 3.64
C MET A 148 19.38 6.69 4.68
N ILE A 149 18.21 6.73 5.33
CA ILE A 149 17.92 7.73 6.38
C ILE A 149 18.93 7.62 7.52
N LEU A 150 19.21 6.41 7.99
CA LEU A 150 20.16 6.18 9.06
C LEU A 150 21.54 6.77 8.70
N VAL A 151 22.11 6.38 7.56
CA VAL A 151 23.47 6.81 7.21
C VAL A 151 23.54 8.32 6.94
N VAL A 152 22.50 8.93 6.36
CA VAL A 152 22.42 10.39 6.20
C VAL A 152 22.39 11.09 7.56
N LEU A 153 21.56 10.64 8.50
CA LEU A 153 21.49 11.23 9.84
C LEU A 153 22.80 11.01 10.62
N VAL A 154 23.42 9.84 10.51
CA VAL A 154 24.72 9.56 11.14
C VAL A 154 25.81 10.48 10.57
N ALA A 155 25.81 10.67 9.25
CA ALA A 155 26.74 11.60 8.59
C ALA A 155 26.55 13.04 9.09
N ILE A 156 25.31 13.51 9.22
CA ILE A 156 24.98 14.82 9.79
C ILE A 156 25.44 14.92 11.25
N LEU A 157 25.17 13.90 12.07
CA LEU A 157 25.60 13.87 13.47
C LEU A 157 27.13 13.98 13.60
N PHE A 158 27.87 13.23 12.77
CA PHE A 158 29.33 13.32 12.74
C PHE A 158 29.83 14.69 12.30
N PHE A 159 29.19 15.31 11.29
CA PHE A 159 29.52 16.68 10.92
C PHE A 159 29.31 17.66 12.09
N LEU A 160 28.18 17.58 12.80
CA LEU A 160 27.93 18.43 13.97
C LEU A 160 28.89 18.13 15.14
N ASN A 161 29.36 16.88 15.27
CA ASN A 161 30.41 16.48 16.20
C ASN A 161 31.76 17.10 15.83
N TYR A 162 32.12 17.14 14.55
CA TYR A 162 33.31 17.85 14.07
C TYR A 162 33.24 19.33 14.47
N LEU A 163 32.12 20.00 14.19
CA LEU A 163 31.96 21.43 14.52
C LEU A 163 32.11 21.73 16.01
N THR A 164 31.72 20.80 16.88
CA THR A 164 31.77 21.06 18.33
C THR A 164 33.06 20.57 19.00
N TYR A 165 33.57 19.41 18.61
CA TYR A 165 34.76 18.81 19.23
C TYR A 165 36.06 19.14 18.48
N ASN A 166 35.96 19.68 17.27
CA ASN A 166 37.07 20.01 16.38
C ASN A 166 38.03 18.82 16.11
N LYS A 167 37.52 17.58 16.17
CA LYS A 167 38.28 16.36 15.86
C LYS A 167 38.08 15.97 14.40
N LYS A 168 39.16 15.91 13.63
CA LYS A 168 39.14 15.63 12.18
C LYS A 168 38.51 14.27 11.82
N LEU A 169 38.67 13.26 12.69
CA LEU A 169 38.04 11.95 12.49
C LEU A 169 36.54 12.06 12.18
N PHE A 170 35.84 12.99 12.82
CA PHE A 170 34.40 13.16 12.61
C PHE A 170 34.03 13.71 11.22
N ILE A 171 34.87 14.53 10.58
CA ILE A 171 34.56 14.98 9.21
C ILE A 171 34.80 13.85 8.20
N TYR A 172 35.82 13.00 8.41
CA TYR A 172 36.03 11.80 7.59
C TYR A 172 34.89 10.79 7.76
N LEU A 173 34.46 10.53 9.00
CA LEU A 173 33.30 9.68 9.25
C LEU A 173 32.03 10.26 8.62
N SER A 174 31.84 11.58 8.65
CA SER A 174 30.72 12.23 7.97
C SER A 174 30.72 11.94 6.46
N VAL A 175 31.86 12.13 5.78
CA VAL A 175 32.01 11.85 4.34
C VAL A 175 31.77 10.37 4.04
N PHE A 176 32.34 9.47 4.84
CA PHE A 176 32.16 8.03 4.67
C PHE A 176 30.69 7.61 4.79
N PHE A 177 29.96 8.07 5.80
CA PHE A 177 28.54 7.72 5.94
C PHE A 177 27.67 8.37 4.85
N PHE A 178 28.02 9.56 4.36
CA PHE A 178 27.35 10.12 3.18
C PHE A 178 27.58 9.22 1.95
N SER A 179 28.80 8.75 1.68
CA SER A 179 29.05 7.91 0.51
C SER A 179 28.32 6.56 0.52
N LEU A 180 27.84 6.10 1.67
CA LEU A 180 27.00 4.89 1.78
C LEU A 180 25.55 5.12 1.36
N ALA A 181 25.02 6.35 1.41
CA ALA A 181 23.59 6.59 1.13
C ALA A 181 23.17 6.18 -0.30
N PRO A 182 23.95 6.47 -1.37
CA PRO A 182 23.68 5.98 -2.72
C PRO A 182 23.72 4.46 -2.88
N LEU A 183 24.42 3.76 -1.98
CA LEU A 183 24.50 2.29 -1.96
C LEU A 183 23.34 1.64 -1.18
N PHE A 184 22.52 2.44 -0.50
CA PHE A 184 21.22 2.05 0.02
C PHE A 184 20.08 2.47 -0.89
N TYR A 185 20.18 3.59 -1.61
CA TYR A 185 19.06 4.02 -2.45
C TYR A 185 19.55 4.90 -3.61
N SER A 186 19.18 4.52 -4.84
CA SER A 186 19.69 5.15 -6.06
C SER A 186 19.34 6.64 -6.18
N THR A 187 18.14 7.05 -5.75
CA THR A 187 17.73 8.47 -5.76
C THR A 187 18.59 9.34 -4.83
N ALA A 188 19.26 8.75 -3.83
CA ALA A 188 20.15 9.48 -2.93
C ALA A 188 21.35 10.10 -3.67
N LYS A 189 21.73 9.58 -4.85
CA LYS A 189 22.81 10.08 -5.71
C LYS A 189 22.66 11.60 -5.95
N LEU A 190 21.44 12.06 -6.26
CA LEU A 190 21.18 13.48 -6.50
C LEU A 190 20.99 14.27 -5.19
N SER A 191 20.26 13.71 -4.22
CA SER A 191 20.00 14.38 -2.93
C SER A 191 21.28 14.73 -2.17
N ILE A 192 22.30 13.87 -2.25
CA ILE A 192 23.55 14.07 -1.52
C ILE A 192 24.38 15.23 -2.05
N LEU A 193 24.25 15.55 -3.34
CA LEU A 193 24.89 16.71 -3.94
C LEU A 193 24.33 17.98 -3.29
N PHE A 194 23.01 18.09 -3.19
CA PHE A 194 22.35 19.24 -2.55
C PHE A 194 22.68 19.34 -1.05
N ILE A 195 22.74 18.19 -0.36
CA ILE A 195 23.16 18.15 1.05
C ILE A 195 24.61 18.64 1.20
N GLY A 196 25.53 18.16 0.35
CA GLY A 196 26.94 18.57 0.37
C GLY A 196 27.12 20.06 0.08
N ILE A 197 26.42 20.59 -0.93
CA ILE A 197 26.39 22.02 -1.24
C ILE A 197 25.86 22.82 -0.05
N ALA A 198 24.77 22.38 0.58
CA ALA A 198 24.20 23.06 1.75
C ALA A 198 25.19 23.08 2.93
N LEU A 199 25.88 21.96 3.21
CA LEU A 199 26.92 21.88 4.24
C LEU A 199 28.06 22.87 3.97
N LEU A 200 28.56 22.88 2.72
CA LEU A 200 29.64 23.77 2.30
C LEU A 200 29.23 25.24 2.45
N LEU A 201 28.06 25.64 1.94
CA LEU A 201 27.63 27.04 1.94
C LEU A 201 27.35 27.57 3.36
N ILE A 202 26.67 26.78 4.19
CA ILE A 202 26.26 27.21 5.54
C ILE A 202 27.45 27.25 6.51
N TRP A 203 28.37 26.29 6.42
CA TRP A 203 29.53 26.16 7.30
C TRP A 203 30.87 26.41 6.59
N ARG A 204 30.88 27.18 5.50
CA ARG A 204 32.11 27.52 4.74
C ARG A 204 33.22 28.03 5.65
N LYS A 205 32.91 28.92 6.59
CA LYS A 205 33.90 29.52 7.48
C LYS A 205 34.54 28.49 8.42
N GLU A 206 33.77 27.51 8.86
CA GLU A 206 34.25 26.44 9.73
C GLU A 206 35.05 25.40 8.94
N ILE A 207 34.64 25.07 7.72
CA ILE A 207 35.33 24.11 6.85
C ILE A 207 36.66 24.70 6.34
N PHE A 208 36.67 25.96 5.88
CA PHE A 208 37.88 26.62 5.37
C PHE A 208 38.88 27.06 6.45
N LYS A 209 38.60 26.80 7.73
CA LYS A 209 39.63 26.89 8.79
C LYS A 209 40.64 25.74 8.72
N LEU A 210 40.32 24.66 8.00
CA LEU A 210 41.26 23.58 7.76
C LEU A 210 42.43 24.11 6.91
N ASN A 211 43.66 23.76 7.28
CA ASN A 211 44.81 24.06 6.44
C ASN A 211 44.70 23.37 5.06
N ILE A 212 45.40 23.91 4.05
CA ILE A 212 45.30 23.42 2.67
C ILE A 212 45.62 21.92 2.54
N LYS A 213 46.57 21.39 3.33
CA LYS A 213 46.91 19.96 3.36
C LYS A 213 45.72 19.09 3.80
N ASN A 214 45.00 19.51 4.84
CA ASN A 214 43.81 18.79 5.32
C ASN A 214 42.66 18.90 4.32
N ILE A 215 42.49 20.05 3.65
CA ILE A 215 41.48 20.21 2.60
C ILE A 215 41.78 19.26 1.44
N LEU A 216 43.03 19.22 0.97
CA LEU A 216 43.45 18.29 -0.09
C LEU A 216 43.24 16.82 0.31
N PHE A 217 43.60 16.45 1.54
CA PHE A 217 43.38 15.09 2.03
C PHE A 217 41.90 14.75 2.17
N LEU A 218 41.06 15.68 2.66
CA LEU A 218 39.61 15.50 2.73
C LEU A 218 38.99 15.36 1.34
N SER A 219 39.44 16.15 0.35
CA SER A 219 39.00 16.03 -1.04
C SER A 219 39.39 14.68 -1.62
N LEU A 220 40.64 14.23 -1.42
CA LEU A 220 41.09 12.91 -1.87
C LEU A 220 40.30 11.77 -1.21
N PHE A 221 40.06 11.87 0.10
CA PHE A 221 39.24 10.90 0.83
C PHE A 221 37.79 10.88 0.33
N THR A 222 37.22 12.04 0.03
CA THR A 222 35.88 12.15 -0.57
C THR A 222 35.84 11.48 -1.93
N LEU A 223 36.82 11.74 -2.80
CA LEU A 223 36.93 11.08 -4.10
C LEU A 223 37.05 9.56 -3.96
N LEU A 224 37.86 9.08 -3.00
CA LEU A 224 37.99 7.65 -2.72
C LEU A 224 36.67 7.03 -2.27
N CYS A 225 35.98 7.62 -1.30
CA CYS A 225 34.71 7.14 -0.78
C CYS A 225 33.61 7.10 -1.85
N PHE A 226 33.56 8.09 -2.74
CA PHE A 226 32.58 8.16 -3.83
C PHE A 226 33.05 7.46 -5.12
N SER A 227 34.28 6.92 -5.17
CA SER A 227 34.81 6.25 -6.36
C SER A 227 33.97 5.06 -6.84
N PRO A 228 33.36 4.21 -5.98
CA PRO A 228 32.49 3.13 -6.47
C PRO A 228 31.29 3.66 -7.25
N LEU A 229 30.71 4.77 -6.78
CA LEU A 229 29.59 5.45 -7.45
C LEU A 229 30.00 6.04 -8.80
N VAL A 230 31.18 6.67 -8.87
CA VAL A 230 31.71 7.27 -10.12
C VAL A 230 31.99 6.19 -11.16
N ILE A 231 32.67 5.12 -10.78
CA ILE A 231 32.99 3.99 -11.68
C ILE A 231 31.71 3.36 -12.23
N GLU A 232 30.70 3.19 -11.39
CA GLU A 232 29.41 2.62 -11.78
C GLU A 232 28.62 3.53 -12.74
N THR A 233 28.61 4.84 -12.46
CA THR A 233 27.97 5.84 -13.34
C THR A 233 28.64 5.84 -14.72
N LEU A 234 29.97 5.73 -14.79
CA LEU A 234 30.72 5.65 -16.05
C LEU A 234 30.51 4.34 -16.81
N ARG A 235 30.19 3.24 -16.12
CA ARG A 235 29.90 1.92 -16.72
C ARG A 235 28.47 1.81 -17.28
N ASN A 236 27.71 2.90 -17.31
CA ASN A 236 26.35 3.00 -17.88
C ASN A 236 25.26 2.09 -17.28
N ARG A 237 25.51 1.40 -16.16
CA ARG A 237 24.51 0.49 -15.56
C ARG A 237 23.38 1.24 -14.82
N ALA A 238 23.70 2.30 -14.07
CA ALA A 238 22.69 3.15 -13.41
C ALA A 238 22.18 4.34 -14.25
N GLY A 239 22.94 4.77 -15.26
CA GLY A 239 22.54 5.90 -16.13
C GLY A 239 21.28 5.60 -16.96
N PHE A 240 21.09 4.32 -17.32
CA PHE A 240 19.95 3.85 -18.11
C PHE A 240 18.60 4.03 -17.41
N ARG A 241 18.52 3.75 -16.09
CA ARG A 241 17.26 3.94 -15.35
C ARG A 241 16.87 5.42 -15.28
N PHE A 242 17.84 6.32 -15.06
CA PHE A 242 17.58 7.76 -15.07
C PHE A 242 17.12 8.24 -16.45
N SER A 243 17.78 7.81 -17.53
CA SER A 243 17.36 8.19 -18.89
C SER A 243 15.95 7.68 -19.22
N TYR A 244 15.55 6.52 -18.67
CA TYR A 244 14.20 5.97 -18.87
C TYR A 244 13.10 6.69 -18.08
N ILE A 245 13.35 7.18 -16.87
CA ILE A 245 12.30 7.81 -16.04
C ILE A 245 12.33 9.35 -16.05
N SER A 246 13.31 9.96 -16.71
CA SER A 246 13.49 11.42 -16.70
C SER A 246 12.36 12.16 -17.43
N ILE A 247 11.95 13.31 -16.89
CA ILE A 247 11.05 14.25 -17.60
C ILE A 247 11.59 14.70 -18.98
N PHE A 248 12.90 14.62 -19.19
CA PHE A 248 13.53 15.06 -20.45
C PHE A 248 13.46 14.01 -21.57
N SER A 249 13.08 12.76 -21.27
CA SER A 249 13.09 11.67 -22.24
C SER A 249 11.70 11.28 -22.77
N GLU A 250 10.65 12.04 -22.44
CA GLU A 250 9.25 11.77 -22.82
C GLU A 250 9.09 11.52 -24.34
N PRO A 251 8.72 10.30 -24.79
CA PRO A 251 8.77 9.95 -26.22
C PRO A 251 7.72 10.70 -27.03
N ASN A 252 6.59 11.02 -26.39
CA ASN A 252 5.46 11.68 -27.03
C ASN A 252 5.45 13.21 -26.84
N LEU A 253 6.55 13.80 -26.36
CA LEU A 253 6.59 15.24 -26.05
C LEU A 253 6.26 16.11 -27.27
N SER A 254 6.80 15.79 -28.46
CA SER A 254 6.47 16.52 -29.69
C SER A 254 4.98 16.41 -30.03
N LYS A 255 4.39 15.22 -29.91
CA LYS A 255 2.96 14.99 -30.18
C LYS A 255 2.06 15.76 -29.22
N GLN A 256 2.43 15.85 -27.94
CA GLN A 256 1.68 16.65 -26.96
C GLN A 256 1.74 18.15 -27.29
N VAL A 257 2.91 18.65 -27.71
CA VAL A 257 3.04 20.04 -28.17
C VAL A 257 2.15 20.30 -29.38
N ASP A 258 2.18 19.42 -30.37
CA ASP A 258 1.39 19.56 -31.60
C ASP A 258 -0.11 19.45 -31.30
N GLN A 259 -0.52 18.57 -30.38
CA GLN A 259 -1.91 18.43 -29.94
C GLN A 259 -2.43 19.70 -29.26
N LEU A 260 -1.65 20.30 -28.35
CA LEU A 260 -2.05 21.53 -27.66
C LEU A 260 -2.14 22.71 -28.63
N ARG A 261 -1.19 22.82 -29.55
CA ARG A 261 -1.22 23.84 -30.62
C ARG A 261 -2.40 23.64 -31.56
N TYR A 262 -2.73 22.40 -31.89
CA TYR A 262 -3.90 22.07 -32.68
C TYR A 262 -5.20 22.44 -31.93
N GLN A 263 -5.28 22.21 -30.62
CA GLN A 263 -6.43 22.62 -29.80
C GLN A 263 -6.64 24.14 -29.81
N ASP A 264 -5.57 24.93 -29.74
CA ASP A 264 -5.67 26.40 -29.87
C ASP A 264 -6.24 26.81 -31.23
N ILE A 265 -5.73 26.22 -32.32
CA ILE A 265 -6.19 26.50 -33.68
C ILE A 265 -7.65 26.10 -33.83
N TYR A 266 -8.01 24.88 -33.42
CA TYR A 266 -9.37 24.36 -33.50
C TYR A 266 -10.36 25.29 -32.78
N THR A 267 -9.98 25.81 -31.60
CA THR A 267 -10.85 26.68 -30.80
C THR A 267 -10.99 28.08 -31.42
N LYS A 268 -9.93 28.63 -32.02
CA LYS A 268 -9.92 30.00 -32.59
C LYS A 268 -10.39 30.06 -34.05
N HIS A 269 -10.23 28.99 -34.81
CA HIS A 269 -10.42 28.94 -36.28
C HIS A 269 -11.27 27.72 -36.68
N LEU A 270 -12.48 27.63 -36.13
CA LEU A 270 -13.39 26.52 -36.37
C LEU A 270 -13.74 26.45 -37.88
N ASN A 271 -13.51 25.29 -38.51
CA ASN A 271 -13.74 25.01 -39.95
C ASN A 271 -12.79 25.69 -40.96
N GLU A 272 -11.69 26.29 -40.53
CA GLU A 272 -10.66 26.82 -41.43
C GLU A 272 -9.57 25.76 -41.70
N ILE A 273 -9.08 25.68 -42.95
CA ILE A 273 -8.04 24.73 -43.38
C ILE A 273 -6.76 25.50 -43.71
N GLY A 274 -5.60 24.96 -43.36
CA GLY A 274 -4.29 25.57 -43.68
C GLY A 274 -3.87 26.70 -42.74
N VAL A 275 -4.51 26.82 -41.57
CA VAL A 275 -4.18 27.83 -40.56
C VAL A 275 -2.83 27.53 -39.94
N GLU A 276 -1.92 28.52 -39.97
CA GLU A 276 -0.62 28.41 -39.31
C GLU A 276 -0.73 28.58 -37.80
N THR A 277 0.11 27.85 -37.05
CA THR A 277 0.21 28.02 -35.60
C THR A 277 0.72 29.43 -35.25
N SER A 278 -0.07 30.16 -34.46
CA SER A 278 0.25 31.51 -33.99
C SER A 278 1.55 31.55 -33.16
N LEU A 279 2.20 32.73 -33.12
CA LEU A 279 3.38 32.94 -32.30
C LEU A 279 3.09 32.73 -30.80
N GLU A 280 1.92 33.17 -30.35
CA GLU A 280 1.42 32.96 -28.99
C GLU A 280 1.39 31.47 -28.63
N SER A 281 0.74 30.65 -29.45
CA SER A 281 0.64 29.20 -29.23
C SER A 281 2.02 28.52 -29.26
N LYS A 282 2.94 28.98 -30.13
CA LYS A 282 4.33 28.50 -30.15
C LYS A 282 5.10 28.85 -28.86
N ILE A 283 4.84 30.01 -28.27
CA ILE A 283 5.46 30.45 -27.01
C ILE A 283 4.91 29.65 -25.82
N TYR A 284 3.59 29.48 -25.71
CA TYR A 284 2.98 28.76 -24.59
C TYR A 284 3.16 27.24 -24.69
N HIS A 285 3.00 26.67 -25.88
CA HIS A 285 3.13 25.24 -26.12
C HIS A 285 4.45 24.96 -26.81
N ASN A 286 5.47 24.63 -26.02
CA ASN A 286 6.75 24.13 -26.51
C ASN A 286 7.33 23.10 -25.53
N LYS A 287 8.39 22.42 -25.96
CA LYS A 287 9.02 21.34 -25.16
C LYS A 287 9.51 21.84 -23.80
N VAL A 288 10.07 23.04 -23.74
CA VAL A 288 10.60 23.63 -22.49
C VAL A 288 9.47 23.94 -21.53
N THR A 289 8.38 24.54 -22.00
CA THR A 289 7.23 24.89 -21.15
C THR A 289 6.53 23.66 -20.62
N LEU A 290 6.36 22.58 -21.41
CA LEU A 290 5.78 21.33 -20.92
C LEU A 290 6.64 20.66 -19.84
N VAL A 291 7.95 20.54 -20.08
CA VAL A 291 8.89 19.95 -19.10
C VAL A 291 8.94 20.80 -17.83
N ALA A 292 8.98 22.13 -17.96
CA ALA A 292 8.94 23.04 -16.82
C ALA A 292 7.63 22.92 -16.03
N ASN A 293 6.49 22.86 -16.70
CA ASN A 293 5.18 22.69 -16.06
C ASN A 293 5.10 21.35 -15.32
N LYS A 294 5.60 20.25 -15.92
CA LYS A 294 5.66 18.94 -15.24
C LYS A 294 6.56 18.98 -14.00
N PHE A 295 7.74 19.60 -14.11
CA PHE A 295 8.64 19.78 -12.97
C PHE A 295 7.98 20.57 -11.85
N ILE A 296 7.37 21.74 -12.17
CA ILE A 296 6.69 22.60 -11.19
C ILE A 296 5.53 21.85 -10.53
N THR A 297 4.73 21.13 -11.32
CA THR A 297 3.58 20.36 -10.81
C THR A 297 4.04 19.26 -9.85
N ASN A 298 5.05 18.48 -10.23
CA ASN A 298 5.61 17.44 -9.37
C ASN A 298 6.23 18.06 -8.09
N TYR A 299 6.96 19.17 -8.22
CA TYR A 299 7.56 19.85 -7.07
C TYR A 299 6.51 20.38 -6.08
N ILE A 300 5.49 21.11 -6.56
CA ILE A 300 4.43 21.69 -5.71
C ILE A 300 3.57 20.59 -5.09
N SER A 301 3.20 19.56 -5.86
CA SER A 301 2.37 18.45 -5.36
C SER A 301 3.02 17.69 -4.19
N SER A 302 4.36 17.69 -4.10
CA SER A 302 5.12 17.12 -2.98
C SER A 302 4.83 17.79 -1.63
N PHE A 303 4.30 19.02 -1.64
CA PHE A 303 3.89 19.77 -0.45
C PHE A 303 2.37 19.81 -0.26
N SER A 304 1.60 19.09 -1.08
CA SER A 304 0.14 19.12 -1.01
C SER A 304 -0.37 18.58 0.33
N THR A 305 -1.46 19.17 0.82
CA THR A 305 -2.14 18.70 2.04
C THR A 305 -2.67 17.28 1.87
N GLU A 306 -3.13 16.94 0.66
CA GLU A 306 -3.58 15.59 0.32
C GLU A 306 -2.48 14.56 0.57
N PHE A 307 -1.27 14.82 0.08
CA PHE A 307 -0.13 13.93 0.25
C PHE A 307 0.40 13.93 1.69
N LEU A 308 0.69 15.09 2.28
CA LEU A 308 1.38 15.14 3.57
C LEU A 308 0.48 14.82 4.76
N ILE A 309 -0.82 15.13 4.70
CA ILE A 309 -1.71 15.12 5.89
C ILE A 309 -2.91 14.17 5.73
N LEU A 310 -3.54 14.11 4.54
CA LEU A 310 -4.84 13.44 4.41
C LEU A 310 -4.75 11.98 3.94
N LYS A 311 -4.10 11.69 2.81
CA LYS A 311 -4.16 10.37 2.15
C LYS A 311 -2.80 9.69 1.90
N GLY A 312 -1.72 10.46 1.78
CA GLY A 312 -0.41 9.91 1.43
C GLY A 312 -0.23 9.66 -0.07
N ASP A 313 0.71 8.77 -0.40
CA ASP A 313 0.95 8.25 -1.75
C ASP A 313 -0.24 7.40 -2.21
N SER A 314 -0.58 7.49 -3.49
CA SER A 314 -1.68 6.71 -4.10
C SER A 314 -1.35 5.23 -4.25
N ASN A 315 -0.05 4.88 -4.32
CA ASN A 315 0.39 3.49 -4.27
C ASN A 315 0.43 3.04 -2.81
N LEU A 316 -0.39 2.05 -2.44
CA LEU A 316 -0.53 1.63 -1.04
C LEU A 316 0.67 0.83 -0.53
N ARG A 317 1.68 0.53 -1.36
CA ARG A 317 3.00 0.08 -0.88
C ARG A 317 3.82 1.20 -0.25
N HIS A 318 3.43 2.46 -0.48
CA HIS A 318 4.16 3.64 -0.04
C HIS A 318 3.31 4.57 0.85
N GLY A 319 1.98 4.45 0.78
CA GLY A 319 1.00 5.26 1.52
C GLY A 319 -0.12 4.42 2.13
N PHE A 320 -1.18 5.08 2.60
CA PHE A 320 -2.25 4.43 3.38
C PHE A 320 -3.66 4.68 2.84
N SER A 321 -3.85 5.64 1.92
CA SER A 321 -5.12 6.23 1.45
C SER A 321 -6.04 6.88 2.49
N THR A 322 -5.96 6.45 3.75
CA THR A 322 -6.80 6.91 4.86
C THR A 322 -6.10 7.90 5.79
N HIS A 323 -4.78 8.03 5.64
CA HIS A 323 -3.95 8.88 6.47
C HIS A 323 -2.78 9.45 5.68
N GLY A 324 -2.34 10.67 6.01
CA GLY A 324 -1.10 11.24 5.49
C GLY A 324 0.15 10.79 6.26
N TYR A 325 1.26 11.46 5.96
CA TYR A 325 2.58 11.17 6.53
C TYR A 325 2.87 11.90 7.84
N PHE A 326 2.07 12.91 8.18
CA PHE A 326 2.17 13.68 9.41
C PHE A 326 0.81 13.81 10.08
N PHE A 327 0.81 13.86 11.42
CA PHE A 327 -0.39 14.10 12.18
C PHE A 327 -0.83 15.56 12.09
N LEU A 328 -2.10 15.87 12.35
CA LEU A 328 -2.57 17.26 12.31
C LEU A 328 -1.83 18.17 13.31
N ILE A 329 -1.46 17.64 14.48
CA ILE A 329 -0.65 18.35 15.48
C ILE A 329 0.73 18.74 14.94
N ASP A 330 1.29 17.94 14.03
CA ASP A 330 2.60 18.18 13.42
C ASP A 330 2.58 19.45 12.59
N VAL A 331 1.46 19.79 11.94
CA VAL A 331 1.32 21.04 11.17
C VAL A 331 1.50 22.26 12.07
N LEU A 332 0.80 22.29 13.21
CA LEU A 332 0.91 23.37 14.19
C LEU A 332 2.33 23.46 14.76
N LEU A 333 2.94 22.33 15.09
CA LEU A 333 4.30 22.26 15.62
C LEU A 333 5.35 22.66 14.56
N PHE A 334 5.14 22.33 13.30
CA PHE A 334 6.03 22.69 12.20
C PHE A 334 6.05 24.22 12.01
N PHE A 335 4.90 24.87 11.92
CA PHE A 335 4.82 26.33 11.72
C PHE A 335 5.31 27.11 12.96
N THR A 336 5.01 26.64 14.17
CA THR A 336 5.60 27.23 15.39
C THR A 336 7.12 27.06 15.44
N GLY A 337 7.63 25.94 14.93
CA GLY A 337 9.05 25.69 14.73
C GLY A 337 9.69 26.64 13.72
N LEU A 338 9.02 26.90 12.60
CA LEU A 338 9.47 27.86 11.57
C LEU A 338 9.54 29.28 12.15
N PHE A 339 8.52 29.69 12.90
CA PHE A 339 8.53 30.95 13.63
C PHE A 339 9.70 31.04 14.63
N TYR A 340 9.93 29.98 15.41
CA TYR A 340 11.03 29.93 16.37
C TYR A 340 12.40 29.98 15.69
N PHE A 341 12.56 29.32 14.54
CA PHE A 341 13.77 29.42 13.71
C PHE A 341 14.07 30.87 13.32
N LEU A 342 13.07 31.63 12.84
CA LEU A 342 13.24 33.02 12.44
C LEU A 342 13.60 33.94 13.62
N LYS A 343 13.08 33.66 14.81
CA LYS A 343 13.34 34.45 16.03
C LYS A 343 14.60 34.04 16.79
N SER A 344 15.12 32.84 16.55
CA SER A 344 16.26 32.31 17.32
C SER A 344 17.53 33.13 17.10
N LYS A 345 18.14 33.56 18.22
CA LYS A 345 19.46 34.21 18.25
C LYS A 345 20.62 33.21 18.40
N ASN A 346 20.34 31.93 18.66
CA ASN A 346 21.39 30.92 18.82
C ASN A 346 21.97 30.55 17.45
N SER A 347 23.23 30.95 17.21
CA SER A 347 23.92 30.76 15.93
C SER A 347 23.96 29.29 15.48
N GLN A 348 24.30 28.36 16.38
CA GLN A 348 24.37 26.93 16.06
C GLN A 348 22.99 26.40 15.66
N LEU A 349 21.96 26.69 16.47
CA LEU A 349 20.59 26.29 16.18
C LEU A 349 20.12 26.86 14.84
N LYS A 350 20.41 28.14 14.57
CA LYS A 350 20.00 28.82 13.34
C LYS A 350 20.66 28.20 12.10
N LYS A 351 21.96 27.90 12.14
CA LYS A 351 22.67 27.22 11.04
C LYS A 351 22.13 25.81 10.81
N THR A 352 21.93 25.02 11.88
CA THR A 352 21.37 23.67 11.76
C THR A 352 19.93 23.70 11.24
N SER A 353 19.12 24.67 11.67
CA SER A 353 17.75 24.86 11.16
C SER A 353 17.74 25.24 9.69
N LEU A 354 18.62 26.17 9.26
CA LEU A 354 18.77 26.54 7.86
C LEU A 354 19.15 25.34 7.01
N PHE A 355 20.04 24.47 7.51
CA PHE A 355 20.45 23.26 6.82
C PHE A 355 19.29 22.27 6.61
N PHE A 356 18.52 21.94 7.65
CA PHE A 356 17.34 21.09 7.50
C PHE A 356 16.25 21.76 6.65
N PHE A 357 16.13 23.08 6.67
CA PHE A 357 15.22 23.81 5.78
C PHE A 357 15.63 23.65 4.30
N THR A 358 16.92 23.78 4.01
CA THR A 358 17.44 23.55 2.66
C THR A 358 17.15 22.13 2.21
N ILE A 359 17.35 21.11 3.06
CA ILE A 359 17.00 19.71 2.72
C ILE A 359 15.50 19.57 2.47
N PHE A 360 14.66 20.16 3.31
CA PHE A 360 13.20 20.12 3.13
C PHE A 360 12.77 20.69 1.77
N LEU A 361 13.41 21.78 1.32
CA LEU A 361 13.12 22.41 0.02
C LEU A 361 13.75 21.69 -1.17
N THR A 362 14.90 21.02 -1.00
CA THR A 362 15.58 20.34 -2.12
C THR A 362 15.21 18.86 -2.25
N ALA A 363 14.66 18.24 -1.21
CA ALA A 363 14.22 16.84 -1.21
C ALA A 363 13.20 16.50 -2.32
N PRO A 364 12.30 17.41 -2.75
CA PRO A 364 11.42 17.15 -3.89
C PRO A 364 12.09 17.18 -5.26
N ILE A 365 13.30 17.72 -5.41
CA ILE A 365 13.94 17.90 -6.72
C ILE A 365 14.14 16.57 -7.47
N PRO A 366 14.66 15.49 -6.85
CA PRO A 366 14.78 14.20 -7.53
C PRO A 366 13.44 13.65 -8.03
N PHE A 367 12.36 13.78 -7.24
CA PHE A 367 11.02 13.39 -7.67
C PHE A 367 10.50 14.29 -8.80
N ALA A 368 10.73 15.60 -8.71
CA ALA A 368 10.28 16.55 -9.72
C ALA A 368 10.89 16.31 -11.11
N LEU A 369 12.05 15.65 -11.18
CA LEU A 369 12.72 15.26 -12.42
C LEU A 369 12.22 13.94 -13.03
N THR A 370 11.18 13.33 -12.48
CA THR A 370 10.63 12.05 -12.97
C THR A 370 9.30 12.18 -13.70
N ARG A 371 9.09 11.36 -14.75
CA ARG A 371 7.89 11.38 -15.61
C ARG A 371 6.84 10.33 -15.26
N ASP A 372 7.27 9.25 -14.62
CA ASP A 372 6.51 8.01 -14.38
C ASP A 372 5.46 8.12 -13.27
N SER A 373 5.40 9.25 -12.56
CA SER A 373 4.48 9.45 -11.44
C SER A 373 3.42 10.51 -11.77
N LEU A 374 2.15 10.13 -11.64
CA LEU A 374 0.99 11.03 -11.73
C LEU A 374 0.69 11.74 -10.39
N SER A 375 1.19 11.19 -9.29
CA SER A 375 1.03 11.67 -7.91
C SER A 375 2.38 11.74 -7.18
N PRO A 376 2.48 12.44 -6.04
CA PRO A 376 3.72 12.49 -5.24
C PRO A 376 4.14 11.11 -4.73
N HIS A 377 5.43 10.80 -4.86
CA HIS A 377 5.96 9.47 -4.53
C HIS A 377 6.75 9.48 -3.21
N ALA A 378 6.25 8.77 -2.19
CA ALA A 378 6.78 8.85 -0.83
C ALA A 378 8.20 8.30 -0.66
N THR A 379 8.59 7.25 -1.39
CA THR A 379 9.97 6.72 -1.30
C THR A 379 10.99 7.76 -1.78
N ARG A 380 10.66 8.51 -2.85
CA ARG A 380 11.54 9.54 -3.43
C ARG A 380 11.60 10.82 -2.57
N LEU A 381 10.52 11.09 -1.82
CA LEU A 381 10.37 12.29 -0.99
C LEU A 381 10.80 12.10 0.48
N ILE A 382 11.21 10.90 0.87
CA ILE A 382 11.45 10.49 2.27
C ILE A 382 12.42 11.40 3.05
N LEU A 383 13.35 12.09 2.40
CA LEU A 383 14.27 13.05 3.05
C LEU A 383 13.58 14.31 3.57
N MET A 384 12.33 14.57 3.15
CA MET A 384 11.48 15.59 3.76
C MET A 384 11.16 15.25 5.22
N ALA A 385 10.99 13.96 5.56
CA ALA A 385 10.51 13.54 6.87
C ALA A 385 11.43 13.96 8.04
N PRO A 386 12.73 13.63 8.06
CA PRO A 386 13.61 14.06 9.14
C PRO A 386 13.73 15.59 9.25
N SER A 387 13.61 16.30 8.12
CA SER A 387 13.69 17.75 8.06
C SER A 387 12.44 18.41 8.65
N ALA A 388 11.25 17.95 8.27
CA ALA A 388 9.99 18.40 8.86
C ALA A 388 9.93 18.09 10.36
N LEU A 389 10.36 16.88 10.76
CA LEU A 389 10.45 16.48 12.18
C LEU A 389 11.43 17.35 12.97
N PHE A 390 12.52 17.84 12.35
CA PHE A 390 13.41 18.81 13.00
C PHE A 390 12.67 20.13 13.31
N PHE A 391 11.84 20.63 12.39
CA PHE A 391 11.02 21.82 12.64
C PHE A 391 9.92 21.58 13.67
N ILE A 392 9.28 20.42 13.65
CA ILE A 392 8.34 19.99 14.72
C ILE A 392 9.05 19.99 16.08
N ALA A 393 10.30 19.51 16.15
CA ALA A 393 11.12 19.57 17.36
C ALA A 393 11.40 21.00 17.84
N LEU A 394 11.61 21.95 16.91
CA LEU A 394 11.74 23.37 17.22
C LEU A 394 10.46 23.95 17.81
N GLY A 395 9.29 23.58 17.25
CA GLY A 395 7.98 23.98 17.76
C GLY A 395 7.73 23.49 19.18
N ILE A 396 7.96 22.19 19.43
CA ILE A 396 7.89 21.58 20.77
C ILE A 396 8.84 22.32 21.72
N ASN A 397 10.08 22.57 21.30
CA ASN A 397 11.05 23.27 22.12
C ASN A 397 10.61 24.71 22.43
N HIS A 398 10.02 25.43 21.47
CA HIS A 398 9.50 26.78 21.69
C HIS A 398 8.36 26.80 22.72
N LEU A 399 7.37 25.91 22.57
CA LEU A 399 6.24 25.80 23.49
C LEU A 399 6.70 25.50 24.93
N LEU A 400 7.63 24.55 25.10
CA LEU A 400 8.17 24.22 26.42
C LEU A 400 9.08 25.30 27.02
N GLN A 401 9.60 26.23 26.21
CA GLN A 401 10.36 27.37 26.71
C GLN A 401 9.45 28.53 27.12
N SER A 402 8.37 28.74 26.39
CA SER A 402 7.37 29.80 26.64
C SER A 402 6.39 29.45 27.77
N SER A 403 6.33 28.18 28.18
CA SER A 403 5.41 27.63 29.19
C SER A 403 5.33 28.42 30.49
N LYS A 404 6.45 28.98 31.00
CA LYS A 404 6.46 29.77 32.24
C LYS A 404 5.51 30.98 32.24
N LYS A 405 4.99 31.40 31.07
CA LYS A 405 4.05 32.51 30.92
C LYS A 405 2.58 32.11 30.75
N ILE A 406 2.28 30.86 30.40
CA ILE A 406 0.93 30.46 29.93
C ILE A 406 0.39 29.23 30.67
N LEU A 407 1.14 28.12 30.71
CA LEU A 407 0.71 26.86 31.32
C LEU A 407 1.91 26.10 31.90
N SER A 408 1.72 25.27 32.94
CA SER A 408 2.84 24.52 33.51
C SER A 408 3.50 23.60 32.45
N THR A 409 4.84 23.54 32.44
CA THR A 409 5.60 22.71 31.49
C THR A 409 5.16 21.25 31.50
N ASN A 410 4.79 20.72 32.67
CA ASN A 410 4.37 19.33 32.81
C ASN A 410 3.01 19.09 32.14
N ILE A 411 2.08 20.05 32.19
CA ILE A 411 0.80 19.94 31.48
C ILE A 411 1.05 19.91 29.97
N ILE A 412 1.88 20.81 29.43
CA ILE A 412 2.18 20.81 27.98
C ILE A 412 2.80 19.47 27.54
N ILE A 413 3.71 18.91 28.34
CA ILE A 413 4.29 17.59 28.08
C ILE A 413 3.18 16.53 28.08
N ALA A 414 2.34 16.48 29.11
CA ALA A 414 1.25 15.51 29.23
C ALA A 414 0.26 15.63 28.06
N THR A 415 -0.19 16.84 27.73
CA THR A 415 -1.07 17.10 26.59
C THR A 415 -0.44 16.67 25.27
N THR A 416 0.85 16.99 25.05
CA THR A 416 1.56 16.56 23.84
C THR A 416 1.61 15.04 23.74
N LEU A 417 1.94 14.34 24.85
CA LEU A 417 1.96 12.88 24.89
C LEU A 417 0.58 12.29 24.58
N VAL A 418 -0.49 12.80 25.21
CA VAL A 418 -1.86 12.34 24.97
C VAL A 418 -2.24 12.52 23.50
N ILE A 419 -1.97 13.69 22.90
CA ILE A 419 -2.30 13.95 21.50
C ILE A 419 -1.55 13.00 20.55
N TYR A 420 -0.25 12.78 20.74
CA TYR A 420 0.50 11.83 19.91
C TYR A 420 0.04 10.40 20.12
N THR A 421 -0.28 9.99 21.35
CA THR A 421 -0.80 8.66 21.64
C THR A 421 -2.15 8.44 20.97
N LEU A 422 -3.09 9.39 21.07
CA LEU A 422 -4.39 9.30 20.41
C LEU A 422 -4.26 9.32 18.88
N SER A 423 -3.41 10.19 18.33
CA SER A 423 -3.18 10.30 16.88
C SER A 423 -2.56 9.01 16.32
N PHE A 424 -1.55 8.47 17.00
CA PHE A 424 -0.92 7.22 16.63
C PHE A 424 -1.87 6.03 16.82
N HIS A 425 -2.68 6.01 17.88
CA HIS A 425 -3.68 4.96 18.08
C HIS A 425 -4.69 4.94 16.93
N ASN A 426 -5.21 6.10 16.53
CA ASN A 426 -6.12 6.22 15.38
C ASN A 426 -5.46 5.73 14.07
N PHE A 427 -4.23 6.20 13.79
CA PHE A 427 -3.47 5.72 12.63
C PHE A 427 -3.24 4.20 12.69
N PHE A 428 -2.77 3.68 13.82
CA PHE A 428 -2.46 2.26 13.97
C PHE A 428 -3.70 1.37 13.91
N HIS A 429 -4.85 1.86 14.37
CA HIS A 429 -6.13 1.18 14.21
C HIS A 429 -6.46 1.01 12.72
N GLN A 430 -6.38 2.08 11.93
CA GLN A 430 -6.59 2.01 10.48
C GLN A 430 -5.54 1.14 9.79
N TYR A 431 -4.26 1.30 10.16
CA TYR A 431 -3.12 0.53 9.64
C TYR A 431 -3.25 -0.99 9.93
N ARG A 432 -3.91 -1.36 11.02
CA ARG A 432 -4.11 -2.76 11.42
C ARG A 432 -5.32 -3.41 10.77
N TYR A 433 -6.43 -2.69 10.66
CA TYR A 433 -7.72 -3.30 10.28
C TYR A 433 -8.14 -2.97 8.85
N GLN A 434 -7.98 -1.71 8.42
CA GLN A 434 -8.44 -1.26 7.12
C GLN A 434 -7.34 -1.42 6.07
N TYR A 435 -6.12 -0.96 6.37
CA TYR A 435 -5.01 -0.94 5.43
C TYR A 435 -4.73 -2.31 4.77
N PRO A 436 -4.66 -3.46 5.48
CA PRO A 436 -4.42 -4.74 4.83
C PRO A 436 -5.50 -5.17 3.84
N GLN A 437 -6.73 -4.69 4.03
CA GLN A 437 -7.87 -5.00 3.15
C GLN A 437 -7.77 -4.21 1.86
N ILE A 438 -7.57 -2.89 1.97
CA ILE A 438 -7.46 -2.01 0.80
C ILE A 438 -6.15 -2.20 0.03
N SER A 439 -5.06 -2.61 0.71
CA SER A 439 -3.74 -2.77 0.12
C SER A 439 -3.46 -4.21 -0.32
N ALA A 440 -4.42 -5.13 -0.21
CA ALA A 440 -4.18 -6.56 -0.41
C ALA A 440 -3.54 -6.86 -1.78
N MET A 441 -4.09 -6.23 -2.84
CA MET A 441 -3.61 -6.38 -4.21
C MET A 441 -2.19 -5.81 -4.39
N ASP A 442 -1.96 -4.58 -3.92
CA ASP A 442 -0.66 -3.90 -3.95
C ASP A 442 0.46 -4.67 -3.21
N TRP A 443 0.08 -5.50 -2.25
CA TRP A 443 0.99 -6.33 -1.44
C TRP A 443 1.03 -7.80 -1.86
N HIS A 444 0.44 -8.17 -3.00
CA HIS A 444 0.54 -9.53 -3.55
C HIS A 444 -0.03 -10.60 -2.61
N THR A 445 -1.07 -10.23 -1.87
CA THR A 445 -1.75 -11.08 -0.89
C THR A 445 -2.32 -12.32 -1.59
N GLY A 446 -2.10 -13.51 -1.05
CA GLY A 446 -2.49 -14.80 -1.64
C GLY A 446 -1.44 -15.49 -2.51
N ILE A 447 -0.44 -14.77 -3.04
CA ILE A 447 0.58 -15.40 -3.90
C ILE A 447 1.40 -16.43 -3.11
N LYS A 448 1.77 -16.12 -1.87
CA LYS A 448 2.51 -17.04 -1.00
C LYS A 448 1.75 -18.37 -0.83
N GLU A 449 0.48 -18.27 -0.48
CA GLU A 449 -0.38 -19.42 -0.20
C GLU A 449 -0.57 -20.26 -1.45
N VAL A 450 -0.78 -19.61 -2.60
CA VAL A 450 -0.90 -20.27 -3.90
C VAL A 450 0.38 -21.00 -4.27
N VAL A 451 1.56 -20.38 -4.10
CA VAL A 451 2.85 -21.04 -4.35
C VAL A 451 3.06 -22.21 -3.39
N LEU A 452 2.81 -22.05 -2.09
CA LEU A 452 3.01 -23.14 -1.13
C LEU A 452 2.02 -24.30 -1.35
N GLU A 453 0.80 -24.01 -1.82
CA GLU A 453 -0.17 -25.05 -2.14
C GLU A 453 0.19 -25.81 -3.42
N SER A 454 0.58 -25.10 -4.50
CA SER A 454 0.98 -25.74 -5.75
C SER A 454 2.20 -26.64 -5.59
N LEU A 455 3.06 -26.36 -4.62
CA LEU A 455 4.24 -27.18 -4.33
C LEU A 455 3.94 -28.48 -3.57
N LYS A 456 2.72 -28.67 -3.07
CA LYS A 456 2.29 -29.95 -2.50
C LYS A 456 1.90 -30.96 -3.58
N ASP A 457 1.69 -30.50 -4.81
CA ASP A 457 1.41 -31.37 -5.92
C ASP A 457 2.69 -32.07 -6.41
N GLU A 458 2.76 -33.37 -6.17
CA GLU A 458 3.82 -34.26 -6.65
C GLU A 458 3.38 -35.05 -7.89
N THR A 459 2.14 -34.88 -8.34
CA THR A 459 1.54 -35.72 -9.38
C THR A 459 1.62 -35.12 -10.77
N SER A 460 1.58 -33.79 -10.89
CA SER A 460 1.66 -33.14 -12.20
C SER A 460 3.07 -33.20 -12.79
N ASP A 461 3.13 -33.38 -14.11
CA ASP A 461 4.40 -33.39 -14.85
C ASP A 461 5.02 -31.99 -14.94
N LYS A 462 4.17 -30.96 -15.01
CA LYS A 462 4.53 -29.55 -15.17
C LYS A 462 3.56 -28.65 -14.40
N ILE A 463 4.08 -27.55 -13.86
CA ILE A 463 3.27 -26.50 -13.21
C ILE A 463 3.41 -25.18 -13.97
N PHE A 464 2.29 -24.66 -14.44
CA PHE A 464 2.20 -23.39 -15.16
C PHE A 464 1.64 -22.30 -14.26
N TYR A 465 2.44 -21.29 -13.98
CA TYR A 465 2.06 -20.08 -13.26
C TYR A 465 1.73 -18.97 -14.25
N SER A 466 0.47 -18.53 -14.25
CA SER A 466 0.08 -17.35 -15.01
C SER A 466 0.74 -16.10 -14.43
N SER A 467 1.32 -15.29 -15.31
CA SER A 467 1.82 -13.95 -15.00
C SER A 467 0.81 -12.84 -15.34
N LYS A 468 -0.46 -13.19 -15.61
CA LYS A 468 -1.52 -12.23 -15.94
C LYS A 468 -1.90 -11.34 -14.76
N TYR A 469 -1.83 -11.88 -13.54
CA TYR A 469 -1.95 -11.08 -12.33
C TYR A 469 -0.66 -10.29 -12.08
N GLU A 470 0.43 -11.01 -11.79
CA GLU A 470 1.76 -10.45 -11.50
C GLU A 470 2.85 -11.44 -11.92
N PRO A 471 4.10 -11.01 -12.19
CA PRO A 471 5.21 -11.92 -12.47
C PRO A 471 5.46 -12.85 -11.28
N MET A 472 5.10 -14.13 -11.43
CA MET A 472 5.12 -15.11 -10.34
C MET A 472 6.53 -15.62 -9.98
N LEU A 473 7.49 -15.50 -10.91
CA LEU A 473 8.84 -16.05 -10.76
C LEU A 473 9.57 -15.58 -9.48
N PRO A 474 9.65 -14.27 -9.14
CA PRO A 474 10.32 -13.83 -7.91
C PRO A 474 9.66 -14.40 -6.64
N PHE A 475 8.33 -14.51 -6.61
CA PHE A 475 7.62 -15.07 -5.47
C PHE A 475 7.86 -16.57 -5.32
N PHE A 476 7.82 -17.30 -6.44
CA PHE A 476 8.15 -18.72 -6.47
C PHE A 476 9.55 -18.98 -5.91
N LEU A 477 10.55 -18.22 -6.35
CA LEU A 477 11.94 -18.40 -5.94
C LEU A 477 12.19 -18.08 -4.45
N VAL A 478 11.37 -17.24 -3.84
CA VAL A 478 11.46 -16.97 -2.38
C VAL A 478 10.94 -18.14 -1.56
N TYR A 479 9.83 -18.74 -1.96
CA TYR A 479 9.17 -19.81 -1.19
C TYR A 479 9.67 -21.21 -1.57
N LYS A 480 10.18 -21.39 -2.80
CA LYS A 480 10.96 -22.53 -3.26
C LYS A 480 12.29 -22.04 -3.85
N PRO A 481 13.30 -21.80 -3.01
CA PRO A 481 14.63 -21.41 -3.47
C PRO A 481 15.20 -22.46 -4.43
N TYR A 482 15.38 -22.06 -5.68
CA TYR A 482 16.08 -22.86 -6.68
C TYR A 482 17.58 -22.50 -6.62
N LEU A 483 18.42 -23.48 -6.26
CA LEU A 483 19.84 -23.28 -5.92
C LEU A 483 20.71 -24.35 -6.64
N PRO A 484 21.00 -24.18 -7.94
CA PRO A 484 21.84 -25.11 -8.71
C PRO A 484 23.30 -25.06 -8.23
N GLU A 485 23.95 -26.21 -8.07
CA GLU A 485 25.29 -26.31 -7.44
C GLU A 485 26.40 -25.62 -8.24
N ASP A 486 26.40 -25.77 -9.57
CA ASP A 486 27.56 -25.44 -10.42
C ASP A 486 27.35 -24.26 -11.38
N THR A 487 26.13 -23.75 -11.54
CA THR A 487 25.87 -22.66 -12.49
C THR A 487 24.94 -21.59 -11.94
N PRO A 488 25.01 -20.34 -12.41
CA PRO A 488 24.07 -19.30 -11.98
C PRO A 488 22.63 -19.65 -12.37
N ILE A 489 21.66 -19.34 -11.51
CA ILE A 489 20.23 -19.56 -11.79
C ILE A 489 19.80 -18.94 -13.13
N SER A 490 20.38 -17.80 -13.53
CA SER A 490 20.06 -17.17 -14.81
C SER A 490 20.30 -18.07 -16.03
N LYS A 491 21.08 -19.15 -15.91
CA LYS A 491 21.29 -20.14 -16.99
C LYS A 491 20.23 -21.23 -17.04
N HIS A 492 19.52 -21.44 -15.94
CA HIS A 492 18.42 -22.40 -15.82
C HIS A 492 17.06 -21.78 -16.16
N ILE A 493 16.97 -20.45 -16.12
CA ILE A 493 15.79 -19.71 -16.57
C ILE A 493 15.92 -19.45 -18.07
N GLN A 494 15.08 -20.11 -18.86
CA GLN A 494 15.04 -19.93 -20.31
C GLN A 494 13.77 -19.20 -20.72
N HIS A 495 13.85 -18.41 -21.80
CA HIS A 495 12.65 -17.82 -22.38
C HIS A 495 11.98 -18.86 -23.28
N THR A 496 10.71 -19.11 -23.01
CA THR A 496 9.90 -20.09 -23.73
C THR A 496 8.83 -19.34 -24.52
N ASP A 497 8.82 -19.51 -25.84
CA ASP A 497 7.78 -18.99 -26.73
C ASP A 497 7.14 -20.18 -27.46
N MET A 498 6.08 -20.71 -26.85
CA MET A 498 5.24 -21.79 -27.37
C MET A 498 3.93 -21.20 -27.89
N SER A 499 3.26 -21.96 -28.76
CA SER A 499 1.96 -21.57 -29.31
C SER A 499 0.96 -21.23 -28.19
N TYR A 500 0.91 -22.05 -27.14
CA TYR A 500 -0.03 -21.91 -26.02
C TYR A 500 0.53 -21.16 -24.79
N PHE A 501 1.82 -20.79 -24.77
CA PHE A 501 2.47 -20.19 -23.60
C PHE A 501 3.67 -19.32 -23.98
N VAL A 502 3.75 -18.10 -23.43
CA VAL A 502 4.90 -17.20 -23.63
C VAL A 502 5.41 -16.72 -22.28
N GLY A 503 6.67 -16.99 -21.97
CA GLY A 503 7.22 -16.65 -20.66
C GLY A 503 8.60 -17.21 -20.39
N SER A 504 8.83 -17.61 -19.15
CA SER A 504 10.08 -18.22 -18.72
C SER A 504 9.82 -19.59 -18.12
N ASP A 505 10.73 -20.54 -18.34
CA ASP A 505 10.72 -21.85 -17.70
C ASP A 505 11.99 -22.08 -16.87
N ILE A 506 11.84 -22.90 -15.83
CA ILE A 506 12.95 -23.46 -15.05
C ILE A 506 12.96 -24.97 -15.26
N ASP A 507 14.03 -25.46 -15.89
CA ASP A 507 14.30 -26.88 -16.15
C ASP A 507 13.10 -27.67 -16.71
N ASN A 508 12.26 -27.05 -17.56
CA ASN A 508 11.03 -27.66 -18.09
C ASN A 508 10.01 -28.18 -17.04
N GLN A 509 10.13 -27.80 -15.76
CA GLN A 509 9.20 -28.23 -14.70
C GLN A 509 8.26 -27.10 -14.26
N TYR A 510 8.78 -25.87 -14.18
CA TYR A 510 8.04 -24.70 -13.71
C TYR A 510 8.02 -23.63 -14.78
N PHE A 511 6.82 -23.23 -15.21
CA PHE A 511 6.62 -22.25 -16.28
C PHE A 511 5.95 -21.00 -15.72
N PHE A 512 6.43 -19.81 -16.06
CA PHE A 512 5.95 -18.51 -15.59
C PHE A 512 5.67 -17.57 -16.77
N GLY A 513 4.42 -17.26 -17.07
CA GLY A 513 4.13 -16.49 -18.28
C GLY A 513 2.68 -16.27 -18.61
N GLU A 514 2.42 -15.77 -19.81
CA GLU A 514 1.08 -15.61 -20.37
C GLU A 514 0.61 -16.94 -20.96
N ILE A 515 -0.57 -17.40 -20.55
CA ILE A 515 -1.20 -18.62 -21.05
C ILE A 515 -2.24 -18.25 -22.11
N LYS A 516 -2.07 -18.79 -23.32
CA LYS A 516 -2.98 -18.56 -24.45
C LYS A 516 -4.06 -19.65 -24.48
N TRP A 517 -5.09 -19.46 -23.64
CA TRP A 517 -6.19 -20.42 -23.45
C TRP A 517 -6.90 -20.85 -24.74
N SER A 518 -7.00 -19.98 -25.74
CA SER A 518 -7.63 -20.29 -27.03
C SER A 518 -6.94 -21.40 -27.83
N GLN A 519 -5.67 -21.71 -27.51
CA GLN A 519 -4.88 -22.71 -28.21
C GLN A 519 -4.73 -24.01 -27.43
N ILE A 520 -5.05 -24.03 -26.13
CA ILE A 520 -4.75 -25.15 -25.23
C ILE A 520 -5.39 -26.47 -25.69
N ASP A 521 -6.61 -26.45 -26.22
CA ASP A 521 -7.31 -27.67 -26.65
C ASP A 521 -6.51 -28.47 -27.69
N GLN A 522 -5.76 -27.78 -28.57
CA GLN A 522 -4.90 -28.39 -29.59
C GLN A 522 -3.72 -29.15 -28.99
N TYR A 523 -3.33 -28.81 -27.75
CA TYR A 523 -2.20 -29.37 -27.02
C TYR A 523 -2.64 -30.18 -25.78
N SER A 524 -3.93 -30.51 -25.67
CA SER A 524 -4.52 -31.25 -24.54
C SER A 524 -3.81 -32.57 -24.19
N LYS A 525 -3.23 -33.25 -25.18
CA LYS A 525 -2.42 -34.47 -24.95
C LYS A 525 -1.06 -34.19 -24.31
N GLU A 526 -0.40 -33.10 -24.70
CA GLU A 526 0.89 -32.69 -24.15
C GLU A 526 0.73 -32.08 -22.75
N LEU A 527 -0.38 -31.37 -22.54
CA LEU A 527 -0.73 -30.72 -21.28
C LEU A 527 -1.52 -31.63 -20.33
N PHE A 528 -1.73 -32.90 -20.72
CA PHE A 528 -2.36 -33.89 -19.86
C PHE A 528 -1.51 -34.03 -18.59
N ASN A 529 -2.14 -34.02 -17.41
CA ASN A 529 -1.46 -34.06 -16.12
C ASN A 529 -0.59 -32.82 -15.81
N SER A 530 -0.99 -31.62 -16.26
CA SER A 530 -0.36 -30.35 -15.88
C SER A 530 -1.21 -29.56 -14.87
N LEU A 531 -0.56 -28.90 -13.92
CA LEU A 531 -1.22 -27.99 -12.98
C LEU A 531 -1.15 -26.54 -13.48
N PHE A 532 -2.29 -25.87 -13.54
CA PHE A 532 -2.37 -24.45 -13.89
C PHE A 532 -2.70 -23.62 -12.65
N VAL A 533 -1.81 -22.69 -12.34
CA VAL A 533 -1.92 -21.75 -11.23
C VAL A 533 -2.27 -20.37 -11.79
N ILE A 534 -3.54 -20.01 -11.69
CA ILE A 534 -4.11 -18.82 -12.33
C ILE A 534 -5.00 -18.01 -11.39
N PRO A 535 -5.13 -16.70 -11.59
CA PRO A 535 -6.12 -15.90 -10.88
C PRO A 535 -7.55 -16.29 -11.29
N LYS A 536 -8.50 -16.13 -10.37
CA LYS A 536 -9.92 -16.42 -10.61
C LYS A 536 -10.51 -15.66 -11.81
N SER A 537 -10.05 -14.42 -12.02
CA SER A 537 -10.44 -13.58 -13.17
C SER A 537 -9.99 -14.16 -14.52
N GLU A 538 -8.94 -14.98 -14.53
CA GLU A 538 -8.50 -15.70 -15.72
C GLU A 538 -9.27 -17.00 -15.93
N TYR A 539 -9.55 -17.74 -14.85
CA TYR A 539 -10.32 -19.00 -14.90
C TYR A 539 -11.69 -18.81 -15.56
N ILE A 540 -12.42 -17.74 -15.24
CA ILE A 540 -13.74 -17.46 -15.81
C ILE A 540 -13.71 -17.20 -17.33
N THR A 541 -12.54 -16.88 -17.89
CA THR A 541 -12.36 -16.60 -19.32
C THR A 541 -11.88 -17.81 -20.13
N ILE A 542 -11.65 -18.96 -19.47
CA ILE A 542 -11.14 -20.17 -20.12
C ILE A 542 -12.23 -20.79 -21.03
N PRO A 543 -11.96 -20.97 -22.34
CA PRO A 543 -12.78 -21.79 -23.21
C PRO A 543 -12.75 -23.25 -22.73
N ASN A 544 -13.90 -23.94 -22.75
CA ASN A 544 -14.00 -25.35 -22.32
C ASN A 544 -13.49 -25.59 -20.89
N LYS A 545 -13.74 -24.66 -19.95
CA LYS A 545 -13.34 -24.76 -18.53
C LYS A 545 -13.76 -26.06 -17.83
N GLU A 546 -14.78 -26.76 -18.35
CA GLU A 546 -15.25 -28.07 -17.88
C GLU A 546 -14.21 -29.18 -18.07
N SER A 547 -13.26 -29.00 -18.99
CA SER A 547 -12.13 -29.91 -19.21
C SER A 547 -11.08 -29.85 -18.10
N PHE A 548 -11.18 -28.90 -17.17
CA PHE A 548 -10.24 -28.72 -16.07
C PHE A 548 -10.86 -29.13 -14.74
N LYS A 549 -10.11 -29.88 -13.94
CA LYS A 549 -10.43 -30.15 -12.54
C LYS A 549 -9.88 -29.03 -11.67
N ILE A 550 -10.72 -28.46 -10.81
CA ILE A 550 -10.27 -27.52 -9.78
C ILE A 550 -9.65 -28.33 -8.65
N GLU A 551 -8.33 -28.27 -8.50
CA GLU A 551 -7.64 -28.92 -7.38
C GLU A 551 -7.82 -28.16 -6.08
N LYS A 552 -7.66 -26.82 -6.10
CA LYS A 552 -7.82 -25.96 -4.94
C LYS A 552 -8.16 -24.53 -5.33
N GLU A 553 -9.11 -23.92 -4.62
CA GLU A 553 -9.35 -22.48 -4.66
C GLU A 553 -8.71 -21.82 -3.42
N ILE A 554 -7.83 -20.85 -3.64
CA ILE A 554 -7.21 -20.05 -2.58
C ILE A 554 -7.93 -18.71 -2.48
N ASN A 555 -8.80 -18.60 -1.49
CA ASN A 555 -9.51 -17.36 -1.19
C ASN A 555 -8.81 -16.63 -0.04
N GLN A 556 -8.03 -15.58 -0.36
CA GLN A 556 -7.56 -14.61 0.63
C GLN A 556 -8.57 -13.47 0.74
N GLY A 557 -9.64 -13.79 1.45
CA GLY A 557 -10.78 -12.90 1.65
C GLY A 557 -11.80 -13.64 2.48
N LYS A 558 -11.77 -13.42 3.79
CA LYS A 558 -12.83 -13.73 4.74
C LYS A 558 -13.47 -15.12 4.55
N ASP A 559 -12.72 -16.18 4.89
CA ASP A 559 -13.33 -17.22 5.74
C ASP A 559 -13.72 -16.51 7.03
N THR A 560 -14.98 -16.06 7.09
CA THR A 560 -15.51 -15.45 8.30
C THR A 560 -16.12 -16.54 9.14
N ASP A 561 -15.76 -16.60 10.42
CA ASP A 561 -16.57 -17.32 11.40
C ASP A 561 -17.99 -16.70 11.54
N GLN A 562 -18.21 -15.52 10.95
CA GLN A 562 -19.50 -14.85 10.92
C GLN A 562 -20.49 -15.62 10.04
N PRO A 563 -21.74 -15.79 10.50
CA PRO A 563 -22.78 -16.43 9.70
C PRO A 563 -23.01 -15.67 8.39
N ALA A 564 -23.20 -16.42 7.30
CA ALA A 564 -23.55 -15.83 6.01
C ALA A 564 -24.94 -15.18 6.07
N ILE A 565 -25.20 -14.18 5.23
CA ILE A 565 -26.56 -13.70 4.96
C ILE A 565 -26.97 -14.23 3.59
N ILE A 566 -28.10 -14.91 3.55
CA ILE A 566 -28.72 -15.42 2.34
C ILE A 566 -29.96 -14.59 2.10
N LEU A 567 -29.98 -13.89 0.97
CA LEU A 567 -31.13 -13.17 0.49
C LEU A 567 -31.76 -14.03 -0.60
N THR A 568 -33.03 -14.39 -0.45
CA THR A 568 -33.69 -15.30 -1.39
C THR A 568 -34.99 -14.73 -1.91
N ALA A 569 -35.28 -15.03 -3.16
CA ALA A 569 -36.55 -14.76 -3.83
C ALA A 569 -36.78 -15.88 -4.83
N HIS A 570 -38.04 -16.16 -5.20
CA HIS A 570 -38.32 -17.25 -6.12
C HIS A 570 -38.52 -16.78 -7.56
N LEU A 571 -38.04 -17.61 -8.49
CA LEU A 571 -38.26 -17.56 -9.93
C LEU A 571 -38.94 -18.86 -10.36
N CYS A 572 -40.08 -19.17 -9.76
CA CYS A 572 -41.01 -20.16 -10.32
C CYS A 572 -42.01 -19.44 -11.25
N HIS A 573 -42.82 -20.21 -11.97
CA HIS A 573 -43.82 -19.77 -12.97
C HIS A 573 -43.25 -19.35 -14.35
N PRO A 574 -43.81 -19.85 -15.48
CA PRO A 574 -43.45 -19.41 -16.83
C PRO A 574 -43.79 -17.93 -17.14
N LYS A 575 -44.70 -17.34 -16.35
CA LYS A 575 -45.08 -15.93 -16.37
C LYS A 575 -45.36 -15.50 -14.92
N PRO A 576 -44.32 -15.15 -14.13
CA PRO A 576 -44.55 -14.65 -12.78
C PRO A 576 -45.41 -13.39 -12.85
N GLY A 577 -46.28 -13.22 -11.86
CA GLY A 577 -46.95 -11.95 -11.66
C GLY A 577 -45.92 -10.85 -11.37
N ALA A 578 -46.28 -9.60 -11.62
CA ALA A 578 -45.37 -8.49 -11.40
C ALA A 578 -44.91 -8.40 -9.93
N ASN A 579 -45.81 -8.70 -9.02
CA ASN A 579 -45.52 -8.75 -7.61
C ASN A 579 -45.07 -10.14 -7.14
N ASP A 580 -45.76 -11.21 -7.55
CA ASP A 580 -45.48 -12.60 -7.17
C ASP A 580 -44.75 -13.40 -8.29
N ASN A 581 -43.42 -13.53 -8.28
CA ASN A 581 -42.46 -12.85 -7.40
C ASN A 581 -41.39 -12.10 -8.20
N ALA A 582 -41.80 -11.46 -9.31
CA ALA A 582 -40.89 -10.65 -10.10
C ALA A 582 -40.35 -9.46 -9.30
N SER A 583 -41.15 -8.91 -8.37
CA SER A 583 -40.74 -7.81 -7.51
C SER A 583 -39.61 -8.18 -6.54
N GLY A 584 -39.70 -9.31 -5.84
CA GLY A 584 -38.65 -9.79 -4.94
C GLY A 584 -37.39 -10.18 -5.68
N SER A 585 -37.54 -10.84 -6.83
CA SER A 585 -36.41 -11.20 -7.69
C SER A 585 -35.68 -9.97 -8.25
N ALA A 586 -36.41 -8.92 -8.62
CA ALA A 586 -35.84 -7.66 -9.09
C ALA A 586 -35.15 -6.89 -7.96
N LEU A 587 -35.76 -6.80 -6.78
CA LEU A 587 -35.15 -6.17 -5.60
C LEU A 587 -33.86 -6.88 -5.20
N LEU A 588 -33.88 -8.21 -5.15
CA LEU A 588 -32.69 -9.01 -4.84
C LEU A 588 -31.56 -8.71 -5.82
N ALA A 589 -31.85 -8.62 -7.12
CA ALA A 589 -30.85 -8.30 -8.13
C ALA A 589 -30.23 -6.91 -7.91
N GLU A 590 -31.05 -5.93 -7.57
CA GLU A 590 -30.59 -4.57 -7.29
C GLU A 590 -29.76 -4.49 -5.99
N ILE A 591 -30.19 -5.15 -4.91
CA ILE A 591 -29.44 -5.25 -3.66
C ILE A 591 -28.06 -5.87 -3.93
N MET A 592 -27.99 -6.98 -4.67
CA MET A 592 -26.72 -7.62 -5.00
C MET A 592 -25.81 -6.72 -5.86
N ARG A 593 -26.38 -6.00 -6.83
CA ARG A 593 -25.65 -5.02 -7.67
C ARG A 593 -25.08 -3.86 -6.85
N VAL A 594 -25.81 -3.42 -5.82
CA VAL A 594 -25.33 -2.37 -4.90
C VAL A 594 -24.24 -2.92 -3.99
N LEU A 595 -24.46 -4.08 -3.37
CA LEU A 595 -23.52 -4.71 -2.44
C LEU A 595 -22.19 -5.09 -3.09
N GLU A 596 -22.18 -5.46 -4.38
CA GLU A 596 -20.96 -5.72 -5.14
C GLU A 596 -19.99 -4.53 -5.10
N LYS A 597 -20.51 -3.29 -5.10
CA LYS A 597 -19.70 -2.06 -4.99
C LYS A 597 -19.05 -1.90 -3.61
N PHE A 598 -19.55 -2.61 -2.61
CA PHE A 598 -19.10 -2.53 -1.21
C PHE A 598 -18.49 -3.84 -0.72
N GLN A 599 -18.23 -4.82 -1.60
CA GLN A 599 -17.79 -6.16 -1.20
C GLN A 599 -16.55 -6.16 -0.27
N ASP A 600 -15.63 -5.22 -0.49
CA ASP A 600 -14.41 -5.07 0.32
C ASP A 600 -14.68 -4.60 1.76
N HIS A 601 -15.85 -4.02 2.02
CA HIS A 601 -16.27 -3.50 3.33
C HIS A 601 -17.14 -4.49 4.12
N LEU A 602 -17.68 -5.53 3.46
CA LEU A 602 -18.54 -6.51 4.10
C LEU A 602 -17.73 -7.46 5.00
N ASN A 603 -18.24 -7.74 6.20
CA ASN A 603 -17.58 -8.62 7.18
C ASN A 603 -18.15 -10.03 7.30
N ARG A 604 -18.92 -10.43 6.29
CA ARG A 604 -19.58 -11.72 6.19
C ARG A 604 -19.88 -11.99 4.72
N LYS A 605 -20.03 -13.26 4.38
CA LYS A 605 -20.49 -13.68 3.04
C LYS A 605 -21.96 -13.29 2.85
N ILE A 606 -22.30 -12.69 1.71
CA ILE A 606 -23.69 -12.45 1.28
C ILE A 606 -23.95 -13.29 0.03
N ILE A 607 -25.08 -14.01 0.03
CA ILE A 607 -25.47 -14.92 -1.06
C ILE A 607 -26.85 -14.48 -1.55
N GLY A 608 -26.96 -14.10 -2.82
CA GLY A 608 -28.24 -13.93 -3.50
C GLY A 608 -28.68 -15.26 -4.10
N LEU A 609 -29.88 -15.72 -3.76
CA LEU A 609 -30.37 -17.04 -4.11
C LEU A 609 -31.75 -16.95 -4.78
N TRP A 610 -31.79 -17.23 -6.09
CA TRP A 610 -33.03 -17.39 -6.85
C TRP A 610 -33.41 -18.86 -6.97
N VAL A 611 -34.60 -19.22 -6.52
CA VAL A 611 -35.04 -20.62 -6.39
C VAL A 611 -36.37 -20.88 -7.09
N ALA A 612 -36.60 -22.12 -7.51
CA ALA A 612 -37.92 -22.59 -7.95
C ALA A 612 -38.80 -22.89 -6.72
N GLU A 613 -39.12 -21.85 -5.97
CA GLU A 613 -39.88 -21.87 -4.73
C GLU A 613 -39.41 -22.95 -3.72
N MET A 614 -40.35 -23.58 -3.01
CA MET A 614 -40.06 -24.61 -2.01
C MET A 614 -39.36 -25.85 -2.57
N TYR A 615 -39.70 -26.30 -3.78
CA TYR A 615 -39.08 -27.49 -4.38
C TYR A 615 -37.63 -27.24 -4.79
N GLY A 616 -37.34 -26.06 -5.38
CA GLY A 616 -35.99 -25.64 -5.71
C GLY A 616 -35.14 -25.45 -4.45
N THR A 617 -35.74 -24.86 -3.41
CA THR A 617 -35.09 -24.71 -2.10
C THR A 617 -34.79 -26.06 -1.45
N ALA A 618 -35.75 -26.99 -1.44
CA ALA A 618 -35.56 -28.35 -0.92
C ALA A 618 -34.40 -29.06 -1.62
N ALA A 619 -34.37 -29.02 -2.96
CA ALA A 619 -33.31 -29.62 -3.75
C ALA A 619 -31.94 -28.99 -3.44
N TYR A 620 -31.88 -27.66 -3.36
CA TYR A 620 -30.63 -26.94 -3.05
C TYR A 620 -30.09 -27.30 -1.66
N LEU A 621 -30.96 -27.45 -0.66
CA LEU A 621 -30.59 -27.83 0.70
C LEU A 621 -30.00 -29.25 0.81
N THR A 622 -30.14 -30.09 -0.21
CA THR A 622 -29.48 -31.42 -0.28
C THR A 622 -28.03 -31.37 -0.79
N THR A 623 -27.56 -30.20 -1.24
CA THR A 623 -26.20 -29.98 -1.77
C THR A 623 -25.26 -29.38 -0.71
N GLU A 624 -24.03 -29.00 -1.08
CA GLU A 624 -23.13 -28.25 -0.19
C GLU A 624 -23.68 -26.83 0.09
N PHE A 625 -24.38 -26.69 1.21
CA PHE A 625 -25.02 -25.45 1.66
C PHE A 625 -24.37 -24.90 2.95
N PRO A 626 -24.18 -23.58 3.10
CA PRO A 626 -23.61 -22.98 4.30
C PRO A 626 -24.57 -23.10 5.50
N LYS A 627 -24.33 -24.06 6.39
CA LYS A 627 -25.16 -24.30 7.58
C LYS A 627 -25.12 -23.18 8.63
N ASN A 628 -24.06 -22.37 8.64
CA ASN A 628 -23.96 -21.19 9.51
C ASN A 628 -24.43 -19.93 8.76
N ALA A 629 -25.73 -19.69 8.73
CA ALA A 629 -26.32 -18.61 7.95
C ALA A 629 -27.59 -18.02 8.59
N TYR A 630 -27.98 -16.84 8.10
CA TYR A 630 -29.27 -16.20 8.30
C TYR A 630 -29.95 -16.03 6.95
N VAL A 631 -31.25 -16.28 6.86
CA VAL A 631 -32.01 -16.18 5.60
C VAL A 631 -33.03 -15.06 5.69
N ILE A 632 -33.08 -14.20 4.68
CA ILE A 632 -34.11 -13.19 4.47
C ILE A 632 -34.77 -13.50 3.13
N ASN A 633 -36.05 -13.86 3.17
CA ASN A 633 -36.85 -14.10 1.99
C ASN A 633 -37.58 -12.82 1.56
N LEU A 634 -37.48 -12.51 0.27
CA LEU A 634 -38.11 -11.38 -0.40
C LEU A 634 -39.18 -11.95 -1.32
N ASP A 635 -40.42 -11.93 -0.85
CA ASP A 635 -41.56 -12.47 -1.58
C ASP A 635 -42.64 -11.40 -1.70
N MET A 636 -43.14 -11.09 -2.90
CA MET A 636 -44.21 -10.10 -3.06
C MET A 636 -43.89 -8.73 -2.42
N VAL A 637 -42.63 -8.28 -2.48
CA VAL A 637 -42.15 -7.10 -1.73
C VAL A 637 -42.46 -5.77 -2.41
N GLY A 638 -42.81 -5.77 -3.70
CA GLY A 638 -42.92 -4.55 -4.50
C GLY A 638 -44.29 -3.87 -4.52
N GLU A 639 -45.29 -4.35 -3.77
CA GLU A 639 -46.66 -3.82 -3.88
C GLU A 639 -46.82 -2.34 -3.56
N ASP A 640 -47.68 -1.69 -4.33
CA ASP A 640 -48.31 -0.42 -3.97
C ASP A 640 -49.45 -0.69 -2.98
N GLN A 641 -49.12 -0.57 -1.69
CA GLN A 641 -50.05 -0.84 -0.60
C GLN A 641 -51.36 -0.02 -0.70
N PHE A 642 -51.36 1.16 -1.32
CA PHE A 642 -52.59 1.94 -1.49
C PHE A 642 -53.50 1.36 -2.57
N LYS A 643 -52.93 0.77 -3.63
CA LYS A 643 -53.69 0.13 -4.70
C LYS A 643 -54.17 -1.26 -4.32
N THR A 644 -53.30 -2.07 -3.72
CA THR A 644 -53.60 -3.49 -3.42
C THR A 644 -54.34 -3.65 -2.09
N GLY A 645 -54.14 -2.72 -1.16
CA GLY A 645 -54.66 -2.81 0.21
C GLY A 645 -53.79 -3.65 1.14
N SER A 646 -52.60 -4.06 0.69
CA SER A 646 -51.72 -4.96 1.43
C SER A 646 -50.94 -4.26 2.55
N THR A 647 -50.30 -5.08 3.37
CA THR A 647 -49.35 -4.66 4.42
C THR A 647 -48.12 -5.53 4.29
N LEU A 648 -46.92 -4.94 4.36
CA LEU A 648 -45.69 -5.72 4.34
C LEU A 648 -45.60 -6.45 5.68
N LYS A 649 -45.71 -7.78 5.64
CA LYS A 649 -45.60 -8.63 6.81
C LYS A 649 -44.16 -9.09 6.95
N LEU A 650 -43.60 -8.90 8.13
CA LEU A 650 -42.32 -9.48 8.53
C LEU A 650 -42.58 -10.70 9.42
N THR A 651 -42.46 -11.89 8.84
CA THR A 651 -42.63 -13.17 9.53
C THR A 651 -41.33 -13.58 10.20
N ALA A 652 -41.35 -13.74 11.51
CA ALA A 652 -40.19 -14.18 12.29
C ALA A 652 -39.89 -15.69 12.13
N SER A 653 -38.68 -16.10 12.50
CA SER A 653 -38.28 -17.51 12.60
C SER A 653 -39.10 -18.28 13.67
N PRO A 654 -39.26 -19.61 13.57
CA PRO A 654 -39.98 -20.38 14.57
C PRO A 654 -39.26 -20.34 15.92
N TRP A 655 -39.98 -20.45 17.04
CA TRP A 655 -39.37 -20.45 18.37
C TRP A 655 -38.40 -21.61 18.63
N ALA A 656 -38.48 -22.68 17.83
CA ALA A 656 -37.49 -23.77 17.85
C ALA A 656 -36.11 -23.33 17.33
N ILE A 657 -36.04 -22.23 16.57
CA ILE A 657 -34.82 -21.62 16.00
C ILE A 657 -34.86 -20.11 16.30
N PRO A 658 -34.65 -19.69 17.56
CA PRO A 658 -34.79 -18.29 17.95
C PRO A 658 -33.70 -17.43 17.32
N SER A 659 -34.06 -16.23 16.87
CA SER A 659 -33.15 -15.25 16.28
C SER A 659 -33.68 -13.84 16.48
N PHE A 660 -32.77 -12.87 16.59
CA PHE A 660 -33.10 -11.44 16.67
C PHE A 660 -33.26 -10.79 15.28
N LEU A 661 -33.15 -11.59 14.20
CA LEU A 661 -33.11 -11.10 12.82
C LEU A 661 -34.39 -10.35 12.43
N ALA A 662 -35.55 -10.86 12.86
CA ALA A 662 -36.83 -10.23 12.57
C ALA A 662 -36.95 -8.89 13.29
N GLU A 663 -36.55 -8.82 14.56
CA GLU A 663 -36.57 -7.59 15.35
C GLU A 663 -35.64 -6.54 14.75
N LEU A 664 -34.46 -6.97 14.26
CA LEU A 664 -33.53 -6.08 13.58
C LEU A 664 -34.14 -5.51 12.29
N LEU A 665 -34.74 -6.35 11.45
CA LEU A 665 -35.38 -5.88 10.22
C LEU A 665 -36.56 -4.97 10.52
N TYR A 666 -37.38 -5.30 11.52
CA TYR A 666 -38.54 -4.48 11.90
C TYR A 666 -38.13 -3.05 12.26
N VAL A 667 -37.12 -2.90 13.12
CA VAL A 667 -36.63 -1.58 13.56
C VAL A 667 -36.04 -0.77 12.42
N ASN A 668 -35.41 -1.43 11.43
CA ASN A 668 -34.83 -0.72 10.28
C ASN A 668 -35.84 -0.40 9.18
N LEU A 669 -36.92 -1.17 9.08
CA LEU A 669 -38.00 -0.96 8.10
C LEU A 669 -39.14 -0.11 8.65
N GLU A 670 -39.24 0.12 9.97
CA GLU A 670 -40.31 0.93 10.55
C GLU A 670 -40.30 2.35 9.98
N TYR A 671 -41.29 2.66 9.12
CA TYR A 671 -41.40 3.95 8.46
C TYR A 671 -42.87 4.39 8.35
N PRO A 672 -43.24 5.61 8.79
CA PRO A 672 -44.63 6.04 8.86
C PRO A 672 -45.41 6.04 7.54
N ALA A 673 -44.71 6.10 6.39
CA ALA A 673 -45.36 6.14 5.08
C ALA A 673 -45.83 4.77 4.57
N PHE A 674 -45.32 3.67 5.14
CA PHE A 674 -45.63 2.32 4.72
C PHE A 674 -46.23 1.50 5.86
N ARG A 675 -47.15 0.59 5.53
CA ARG A 675 -47.72 -0.37 6.48
C ARG A 675 -46.77 -1.54 6.63
N LEU A 676 -46.25 -1.73 7.84
CA LEU A 676 -45.42 -2.86 8.25
C LEU A 676 -46.06 -3.57 9.43
N SER A 677 -46.21 -4.89 9.39
CA SER A 677 -46.63 -5.70 10.54
C SER A 677 -45.56 -6.72 10.92
N PHE A 678 -45.41 -6.94 12.22
CA PHE A 678 -44.54 -7.98 12.77
C PHE A 678 -45.38 -9.22 13.08
N GLU A 679 -45.09 -10.33 12.41
CA GLU A 679 -45.86 -11.56 12.52
C GLU A 679 -45.05 -12.68 13.17
N ARG A 680 -45.77 -13.55 13.90
CA ARG A 680 -45.19 -14.81 14.37
C ARG A 680 -44.91 -15.72 13.17
N TYR A 681 -44.01 -16.67 13.37
CA TYR A 681 -43.70 -17.69 12.36
C TYR A 681 -44.97 -18.30 11.75
N SER A 682 -45.01 -18.30 10.43
CA SER A 682 -46.02 -18.95 9.61
C SER A 682 -45.35 -19.54 8.37
N GLY A 683 -45.86 -20.68 7.90
CA GLY A 683 -45.42 -21.23 6.61
C GLY A 683 -46.09 -20.51 5.44
N GLY A 684 -45.83 -20.98 4.22
CA GLY A 684 -46.49 -20.48 3.00
C GLY A 684 -45.63 -19.62 2.08
N SER A 685 -44.32 -19.52 2.32
CA SER A 685 -43.35 -18.89 1.42
C SER A 685 -41.94 -19.47 1.65
N ASP A 686 -40.98 -19.23 0.77
CA ASP A 686 -39.70 -19.94 0.66
C ASP A 686 -38.90 -20.10 1.97
N HIS A 687 -38.95 -19.09 2.84
CA HIS A 687 -38.22 -19.06 4.11
C HIS A 687 -38.46 -20.28 5.02
N TYR A 688 -39.64 -20.93 4.96
CA TYR A 688 -39.96 -22.03 5.88
C TYR A 688 -39.12 -23.28 5.60
N MET A 689 -38.66 -23.50 4.36
CA MET A 689 -37.80 -24.64 4.00
C MET A 689 -36.43 -24.55 4.68
N PHE A 690 -35.93 -23.34 4.93
CA PHE A 690 -34.70 -23.11 5.69
C PHE A 690 -34.90 -23.24 7.20
N SER A 691 -36.12 -23.01 7.68
CA SER A 691 -36.48 -23.01 9.11
C SER A 691 -36.70 -24.40 9.70
N ASP A 692 -36.30 -25.47 9.00
CA ASP A 692 -36.36 -26.83 9.54
C ASP A 692 -35.41 -26.94 10.75
N PRO A 693 -35.88 -27.41 11.92
CA PRO A 693 -35.05 -27.55 13.13
C PRO A 693 -33.79 -28.39 12.95
N SER A 694 -33.76 -29.32 11.99
CA SER A 694 -32.56 -30.12 11.66
C SER A 694 -31.48 -29.33 10.93
N LEU A 695 -31.84 -28.22 10.28
CA LEU A 695 -30.91 -27.31 9.61
C LEU A 695 -30.40 -26.24 10.57
N GLY A 696 -31.24 -25.80 11.51
CA GLY A 696 -30.86 -24.82 12.54
C GLY A 696 -30.59 -23.42 11.99
N ILE A 697 -31.15 -23.08 10.83
CA ILE A 697 -30.94 -21.79 10.15
C ILE A 697 -32.13 -20.87 10.45
N PRO A 698 -31.91 -19.72 11.11
CA PRO A 698 -32.98 -18.74 11.25
C PRO A 698 -33.32 -18.11 9.90
N ALA A 699 -34.60 -18.19 9.51
CA ALA A 699 -35.12 -17.55 8.31
C ALA A 699 -36.32 -16.65 8.63
N VAL A 700 -36.40 -15.52 7.96
CA VAL A 700 -37.51 -14.55 8.05
C VAL A 700 -38.06 -14.27 6.65
N SER A 701 -39.31 -13.82 6.57
CA SER A 701 -39.94 -13.45 5.29
C SER A 701 -40.49 -12.04 5.35
N LEU A 702 -40.25 -11.29 4.27
CA LEU A 702 -40.95 -10.05 3.96
C LEU A 702 -41.95 -10.36 2.86
N THR A 703 -43.25 -10.17 3.14
CA THR A 703 -44.33 -10.51 2.21
C THR A 703 -45.51 -9.56 2.33
N ASN A 704 -45.92 -8.90 1.24
CA ASN A 704 -47.13 -8.10 1.26
C ASN A 704 -48.38 -9.00 1.29
N TRP A 705 -49.25 -8.81 2.28
CA TRP A 705 -50.50 -9.57 2.40
C TRP A 705 -51.56 -8.81 3.22
N PRO A 706 -52.87 -8.97 2.94
CA PRO A 706 -53.43 -9.64 1.77
C PRO A 706 -53.27 -8.79 0.51
N ASP A 707 -53.09 -9.44 -0.64
CA ASP A 707 -53.10 -8.81 -1.95
C ASP A 707 -54.39 -9.15 -2.71
N ARG A 708 -55.06 -8.12 -3.21
CA ARG A 708 -56.30 -8.25 -3.99
C ARG A 708 -56.05 -8.90 -5.36
N TYR A 709 -54.85 -8.76 -5.90
CA TYR A 709 -54.50 -9.19 -7.27
C TYR A 709 -53.65 -10.48 -7.31
N TYR A 710 -53.37 -11.06 -6.15
CA TYR A 710 -52.63 -12.30 -5.99
C TYR A 710 -53.14 -13.42 -6.93
N HIS A 711 -52.21 -14.07 -7.63
CA HIS A 711 -52.51 -15.17 -8.56
C HIS A 711 -53.57 -14.84 -9.61
N SER A 712 -53.68 -13.58 -10.02
CA SER A 712 -54.62 -13.12 -11.04
C SER A 712 -53.90 -12.56 -12.27
N SER A 713 -54.62 -12.43 -13.39
CA SER A 713 -54.08 -11.76 -14.59
C SER A 713 -53.89 -10.25 -14.42
N ASP A 714 -54.35 -9.68 -13.30
CA ASP A 714 -54.21 -8.27 -12.95
C ASP A 714 -52.98 -8.01 -12.05
N ASP A 715 -52.16 -9.03 -11.74
CA ASP A 715 -50.84 -8.84 -11.10
C ASP A 715 -49.83 -8.29 -12.13
N THR A 716 -50.01 -7.01 -12.46
CA THR A 716 -49.24 -6.27 -13.44
C THR A 716 -48.41 -5.17 -12.77
N VAL A 717 -47.38 -4.69 -13.46
CA VAL A 717 -46.36 -3.76 -12.91
C VAL A 717 -46.96 -2.46 -12.35
N ASP A 718 -48.14 -2.03 -12.80
CA ASP A 718 -48.84 -0.86 -12.25
C ASP A 718 -49.35 -1.06 -10.81
N LYS A 719 -49.38 -2.31 -10.31
CA LYS A 719 -49.63 -2.66 -8.90
C LYS A 719 -48.38 -2.62 -8.05
N CYS A 720 -47.20 -2.49 -8.65
CA CYS A 720 -45.95 -2.29 -7.92
C CYS A 720 -45.68 -0.80 -7.68
N SER A 721 -44.94 -0.51 -6.62
CA SER A 721 -44.50 0.83 -6.26
C SER A 721 -42.97 0.87 -6.15
N LYS A 722 -42.37 1.80 -6.88
CA LYS A 722 -40.95 2.09 -6.75
C LYS A 722 -40.62 2.57 -5.33
N ASP A 723 -41.48 3.38 -4.73
CA ASP A 723 -41.24 3.90 -3.39
C ASP A 723 -41.24 2.77 -2.35
N THR A 724 -42.05 1.72 -2.54
CA THR A 724 -42.02 0.52 -1.69
C THR A 724 -40.70 -0.23 -1.85
N LEU A 725 -40.22 -0.41 -3.09
CA LEU A 725 -38.95 -1.07 -3.37
C LEU A 725 -37.72 -0.26 -2.88
N ASP A 726 -37.78 1.07 -2.94
CA ASP A 726 -36.71 1.95 -2.44
C ASP A 726 -36.67 2.01 -0.90
N TRP A 727 -37.80 1.72 -0.24
CA TRP A 727 -37.92 1.67 1.22
C TRP A 727 -37.32 0.40 1.84
N ILE A 728 -37.50 -0.74 1.17
CA ILE A 728 -37.02 -2.07 1.58
C ILE A 728 -35.54 -2.22 1.23
#